data_AF-A0A7L1G7C2-F1
#
_entry.id   AF-A0A7L1G7C2-F1
#
_cell.length_a   1.000
_cell.length_b   1.000
_cell.length_c   1.000
_cell.angle_alpha   90.00
_cell.angle_beta   90.00
_cell.angle_gamma   90.00
#
_symmetry.space_group_name_H-M   'P 1'
#
loop_
_entity.id
_entity.type
_entity.pdbx_description
1 polymer ?
#
loop_
_entity_poly.entity_id
_entity_poly.type
_entity_poly.pdbx_seq_one_letter_code
_entity_poly.pdbx_strand_id
1 'polypeptide(L)'
;MPKNSKVVKRELDDDVIESVKDLLSNEDSSDDAFKKSELMVDDQEEKDTDVEEGSDVEDERPAWNSKLQYILAQVGFSVGLGNVWRFPYLCQKNGGGAYLVPYLILLLIIGIPLFFLELAVGQRIRRGSIGVWNYISPKLGGIGFASCVVCFFVALYYNVIIGWSLFYFSQSFQHPLPWDQCPLVKNASRTFVEPECEKSSATTYYWYREALNISSSLSESGGLNWKMTICLLAAWVMVCLAMIKGIQSSGKIMYFSSLFPYVVLLCFLIRGLLLNGSVDGIRHMFTPKLEIMLEPKVWREAATQVFFALGLGFGGVIAFSSYNKRDNNCHFDAVLVSFINFFTSVLATLVVFAVLGFKANIINEKCVIQNSEKILKLLKVGNLSQDMIPHHINFSSITAEDYNLVYDIIQKVKEEEFESLGLKSCQIEDELNKAVQGTGLAFIAFTEAMTHFPASPFWSVMFFLMLVNLGLGSMFGTIEGIITPIVDTFKVRKEILTVICCLVAFFIGLIFVQRSGNYFVTMFDDYSATLPLLIVVILENIAVTRIYGIDKFMEDLKDMLGFSPSQYYYYMWKYVSPLVLLCLLVASIVQMGLSPPGYSAWIEDTATEEFHSYPTWGMIVCISLMVLAILPVPIVFLVRRCNLVDDSSGSLASVSYKRGRIIKEPVNLEGDNTSLIHGKSPSEVPSPNFGKNIYRKQTGSPALDTAPNGRYGIGYLMADMPDMPESDL
;
A
#
# COMPACT_ATOMS: atom_id res chain seq x y z
N MET A 1 29.62 11.17 63.71
CA MET A 1 30.77 10.26 63.46
C MET A 1 30.75 9.16 64.51
N PRO A 2 31.12 7.90 64.21
CA PRO A 2 31.85 7.37 63.04
C PRO A 2 30.89 6.84 61.95
N LYS A 3 31.13 6.83 60.63
CA LYS A 3 32.24 6.60 59.67
C LYS A 3 32.33 5.17 59.11
N ASN A 4 32.32 5.13 57.76
CA ASN A 4 32.61 4.07 56.76
C ASN A 4 31.41 3.20 56.29
N SER A 5 31.18 2.89 55.01
CA SER A 5 31.78 3.27 53.71
C SER A 5 31.05 2.51 52.56
N LYS A 6 30.70 3.21 51.46
CA LYS A 6 30.51 2.77 50.04
C LYS A 6 29.43 1.69 49.75
N VAL A 7 28.57 1.80 48.73
CA VAL A 7 28.87 1.80 47.27
C VAL A 7 27.74 2.50 46.49
N VAL A 8 28.14 3.21 45.43
CA VAL A 8 27.33 3.89 44.41
C VAL A 8 26.75 2.87 43.42
N LYS A 9 25.46 2.97 43.09
CA LYS A 9 24.94 2.57 41.77
C LYS A 9 23.85 3.55 41.33
N ARG A 10 24.05 4.04 40.13
CA ARG A 10 23.26 5.02 39.38
C ARG A 10 22.48 4.18 38.37
N GLU A 11 21.15 4.20 38.45
CA GLU A 11 20.29 3.60 37.41
C GLU A 11 19.48 4.75 36.79
N LEU A 12 19.92 5.14 35.60
CA LEU A 12 19.08 5.66 34.53
C LEU A 12 18.63 4.43 33.75
N ASP A 13 17.34 4.40 33.41
CA ASP A 13 16.72 3.84 32.19
C ASP A 13 15.32 3.29 32.56
N ASP A 14 14.29 4.13 32.40
CA ASP A 14 12.93 3.64 32.23
C ASP A 14 12.65 3.59 30.72
N ASP A 15 12.87 2.41 30.15
CA ASP A 15 12.36 2.01 28.84
C ASP A 15 10.82 1.93 28.92
N VAL A 16 10.13 2.89 28.30
CA VAL A 16 8.67 2.83 28.13
C VAL A 16 8.34 1.89 26.98
N ILE A 17 8.18 0.61 27.30
CA ILE A 17 7.48 -0.35 26.43
C ILE A 17 5.98 -0.16 26.70
N GLU A 18 5.29 0.62 25.86
CA GLU A 18 3.83 0.63 25.80
C GLU A 18 3.34 -0.80 25.48
N SER A 19 2.63 -1.42 26.42
CA SER A 19 2.12 -2.79 26.29
C SER A 19 0.79 -2.81 25.54
N VAL A 20 0.50 -3.89 24.80
CA VAL A 20 -0.77 -4.14 24.09
C VAL A 20 -1.99 -4.00 25.02
N LYS A 21 -1.80 -4.16 26.33
CA LYS A 21 -2.84 -3.96 27.34
C LYS A 21 -3.25 -2.49 27.49
N ASP A 22 -2.31 -1.55 27.35
CA ASP A 22 -2.56 -0.10 27.43
C ASP A 22 -3.28 0.42 26.17
N LEU A 23 -3.13 -0.28 25.04
CA LEU A 23 -3.91 -0.02 23.81
C LEU A 23 -5.37 -0.47 23.92
N LEU A 24 -5.69 -1.36 24.87
CA LEU A 24 -7.04 -1.89 25.11
C LEU A 24 -7.73 -1.25 26.32
N SER A 25 -7.01 -0.50 27.17
CA SER A 25 -7.56 0.09 28.40
C SER A 25 -7.98 1.55 28.31
N ASN A 26 -7.78 2.23 27.17
CA ASN A 26 -8.36 3.56 26.93
C ASN A 26 -9.82 3.46 26.46
N GLU A 27 -10.64 2.75 27.23
CA GLU A 27 -12.08 2.96 27.27
C GLU A 27 -12.29 4.08 28.29
N ASP A 28 -12.11 5.34 27.85
CA ASP A 28 -12.41 6.50 28.68
C ASP A 28 -13.87 6.42 29.11
N SER A 29 -14.04 6.50 30.43
CA SER A 29 -15.29 6.52 31.17
C SER A 29 -16.33 7.41 30.51
N SER A 30 -17.27 6.78 29.80
CA SER A 30 -18.54 7.35 29.39
C SER A 30 -19.44 7.53 30.62
N ASP A 31 -19.12 8.49 31.48
CA ASP A 31 -19.97 8.91 32.61
C ASP A 31 -19.45 10.25 33.15
N ASP A 32 -19.59 11.35 32.38
CA ASP A 32 -19.60 12.71 32.98
C ASP A 32 -20.11 13.85 32.06
N ALA A 33 -20.85 13.54 30.99
CA ALA A 33 -21.45 14.55 30.10
C ALA A 33 -22.99 14.63 30.18
N PHE A 34 -23.60 14.19 31.29
CA PHE A 34 -25.05 14.23 31.46
C PHE A 34 -25.47 14.70 32.86
N LYS A 35 -25.08 15.92 33.23
CA LYS A 35 -25.68 16.63 34.37
C LYS A 35 -25.62 18.15 34.19
N LYS A 36 -26.51 18.65 33.33
CA LYS A 36 -27.09 19.99 33.49
C LYS A 36 -28.49 20.01 32.87
N SER A 37 -29.39 19.25 33.48
CA SER A 37 -30.82 19.50 33.38
C SER A 37 -31.20 20.35 34.58
N GLU A 38 -31.45 21.63 34.37
CA GLU A 38 -32.23 22.45 35.29
C GLU A 38 -33.34 23.18 34.54
N LEU A 39 -34.55 22.89 35.03
CA LEU A 39 -35.79 23.66 35.04
C LEU A 39 -36.36 24.20 33.72
N MET A 40 -37.50 23.60 33.34
CA MET A 40 -38.53 24.27 32.56
C MET A 40 -39.37 25.16 33.50
N VAL A 41 -39.44 26.46 33.20
CA VAL A 41 -40.56 27.34 33.55
C VAL A 41 -40.91 28.12 32.29
N ASP A 42 -42.17 28.06 31.92
CA ASP A 42 -42.80 28.72 30.78
C ASP A 42 -43.19 30.15 31.18
N ASP A 43 -42.84 31.14 30.36
CA ASP A 43 -43.61 32.38 30.20
C ASP A 43 -43.20 33.11 28.91
N GLN A 44 -44.21 33.50 28.13
CA GLN A 44 -44.11 34.25 26.88
C GLN A 44 -43.81 35.73 27.13
N GLU A 45 -42.91 36.35 26.35
CA GLU A 45 -43.08 37.72 25.84
C GLU A 45 -42.10 38.03 24.68
N GLU A 46 -42.61 38.67 23.62
CA GLU A 46 -41.88 39.19 22.45
C GLU A 46 -41.07 40.45 22.81
N LYS A 47 -39.82 40.59 22.33
CA LYS A 47 -39.37 41.62 21.33
C LYS A 47 -37.84 41.88 21.29
N ASP A 48 -37.41 42.12 20.05
CA ASP A 48 -36.34 43.00 19.56
C ASP A 48 -34.84 42.68 19.82
N THR A 49 -34.21 42.29 18.70
CA THR A 49 -32.86 42.64 18.21
C THR A 49 -31.72 42.81 19.22
N ASP A 50 -30.75 41.89 19.14
CA ASP A 50 -29.35 42.23 18.89
C ASP A 50 -28.68 41.08 18.11
N VAL A 51 -28.09 41.42 16.96
CA VAL A 51 -27.26 40.52 16.15
C VAL A 51 -25.93 40.39 16.87
N GLU A 52 -25.82 39.44 17.79
CA GLU A 52 -24.51 38.97 18.24
C GLU A 52 -23.90 38.09 17.16
N GLU A 53 -22.70 38.51 16.74
CA GLU A 53 -21.82 37.87 15.78
C GLU A 53 -21.75 36.37 16.05
N GLY A 54 -22.16 35.57 15.07
CA GLY A 54 -21.88 34.15 15.06
C GLY A 54 -20.37 33.96 15.15
N SER A 55 -19.89 33.51 16.30
CA SER A 55 -18.56 32.96 16.43
C SER A 55 -18.43 31.85 15.39
N ASP A 56 -17.48 32.03 14.48
CA ASP A 56 -17.06 31.02 13.52
C ASP A 56 -16.75 29.73 14.30
N VAL A 57 -17.69 28.78 14.31
CA VAL A 57 -17.38 27.39 14.59
C VAL A 57 -16.53 26.95 13.41
N GLU A 58 -15.20 27.13 13.52
CA GLU A 58 -14.27 26.50 12.60
C GLU A 58 -14.62 25.00 12.56
N ASP A 59 -15.04 24.49 11.40
CA ASP A 59 -15.31 23.07 11.20
C ASP A 59 -14.08 22.26 11.61
N GLU A 60 -14.05 21.78 12.85
CA GLU A 60 -12.95 20.96 13.35
C GLU A 60 -12.86 19.70 12.50
N ARG A 61 -11.71 19.51 11.85
CA ARG A 61 -11.43 18.32 11.03
C ARG A 61 -11.76 17.07 11.85
N PRO A 62 -12.52 16.10 11.31
CA PRO A 62 -12.94 14.92 12.06
C PRO A 62 -11.72 14.17 12.58
N ALA A 63 -11.80 13.66 13.82
CA ALA A 63 -10.75 12.89 14.45
C ALA A 63 -11.12 11.39 14.49
N TRP A 64 -10.10 10.55 14.66
CA TRP A 64 -10.32 9.14 14.98
C TRP A 64 -10.92 8.99 16.38
N ASN A 65 -11.84 8.03 16.54
CA ASN A 65 -12.47 7.78 17.84
C ASN A 65 -11.49 7.17 18.85
N SER A 66 -10.52 6.39 18.37
CA SER A 66 -9.49 5.76 19.21
C SER A 66 -8.18 5.56 18.44
N LYS A 67 -7.05 5.48 19.17
CA LYS A 67 -5.73 5.16 18.59
C LYS A 67 -5.75 3.78 17.93
N LEU A 68 -6.43 2.80 18.53
CA LEU A 68 -6.59 1.46 17.96
C LEU A 68 -7.31 1.50 16.60
N GLN A 69 -8.38 2.31 16.48
CA GLN A 69 -9.08 2.47 15.21
C GLN A 69 -8.17 3.00 14.11
N TYR A 70 -7.34 4.00 14.41
CA TYR A 70 -6.34 4.53 13.49
C TYR A 70 -5.29 3.48 13.09
N ILE A 71 -4.73 2.75 14.05
CA ILE A 71 -3.73 1.70 13.76
C ILE A 71 -4.34 0.59 12.91
N LEU A 72 -5.56 0.13 13.21
CA LEU A 72 -6.26 -0.86 12.39
C LEU A 72 -6.58 -0.32 10.99
N ALA A 73 -6.85 0.98 10.85
CA ALA A 73 -7.01 1.63 9.55
C ALA A 73 -5.73 1.57 8.72
N GLN A 74 -4.62 1.94 9.34
CA GLN A 74 -3.33 1.98 8.70
C GLN A 74 -2.85 0.56 8.35
N VAL A 75 -3.03 -0.41 9.26
CA VAL A 75 -2.76 -1.83 9.01
C VAL A 75 -3.67 -2.35 7.91
N GLY A 76 -4.96 -2.03 7.89
CA GLY A 76 -5.89 -2.46 6.85
C GLY A 76 -5.57 -1.88 5.46
N PHE A 77 -4.96 -0.69 5.40
CA PHE A 77 -4.49 -0.11 4.14
C PHE A 77 -3.17 -0.73 3.68
N SER A 78 -2.21 -0.92 4.59
CA SER A 78 -0.90 -1.50 4.27
C SER A 78 -0.95 -3.02 4.02
N VAL A 79 -1.78 -3.74 4.78
CA VAL A 79 -2.00 -5.18 4.62
C VAL A 79 -3.16 -5.39 3.67
N GLY A 80 -2.82 -5.67 2.42
CA GLY A 80 -3.78 -5.84 1.35
C GLY A 80 -3.70 -7.19 0.66
N LEU A 81 -4.43 -7.27 -0.45
CA LEU A 81 -4.43 -8.37 -1.39
C LEU A 81 -3.02 -8.77 -1.87
N GLY A 82 -2.12 -7.78 -2.01
CA GLY A 82 -0.73 -7.99 -2.40
C GLY A 82 0.08 -8.87 -1.42
N ASN A 83 -0.26 -8.87 -0.13
CA ASN A 83 0.44 -9.70 0.86
C ASN A 83 0.10 -11.19 0.71
N VAL A 84 -1.09 -11.53 0.18
CA VAL A 84 -1.59 -12.91 0.10
C VAL A 84 -1.19 -13.62 -1.19
N TRP A 85 -1.11 -12.92 -2.34
CA TRP A 85 -0.67 -13.56 -3.58
C TRP A 85 0.60 -12.98 -4.18
N ARG A 86 0.78 -11.65 -4.17
CA ARG A 86 1.90 -11.01 -4.90
C ARG A 86 3.21 -11.27 -4.18
N PHE A 87 3.24 -11.06 -2.86
CA PHE A 87 4.43 -11.29 -2.06
C PHE A 87 4.90 -12.76 -2.10
N PRO A 88 4.03 -13.77 -1.91
CA PRO A 88 4.44 -15.18 -2.04
C PRO A 88 4.89 -15.55 -3.45
N TYR A 89 4.21 -15.04 -4.48
CA TYR A 89 4.63 -15.22 -5.88
C TYR A 89 6.04 -14.64 -6.13
N LEU A 90 6.30 -13.41 -5.68
CA LEU A 90 7.61 -12.77 -5.81
C LEU A 90 8.67 -13.53 -5.02
N CYS A 91 8.33 -14.05 -3.84
CA CYS A 91 9.19 -14.90 -3.05
C CYS A 91 9.57 -16.18 -3.83
N GLN A 92 8.58 -16.90 -4.38
CA GLN A 92 8.81 -18.13 -5.16
C GLN A 92 9.67 -17.86 -6.41
N LYS A 93 9.33 -16.83 -7.18
CA LYS A 93 10.02 -16.44 -8.42
C LYS A 93 11.47 -16.01 -8.19
N ASN A 94 11.73 -15.27 -7.11
CA ASN A 94 13.02 -14.63 -6.85
C ASN A 94 13.90 -15.42 -5.85
N GLY A 95 13.83 -16.75 -5.89
CA GLY A 95 14.75 -17.61 -5.14
C GLY A 95 14.33 -17.95 -3.71
N GLY A 96 13.03 -17.93 -3.43
CA GLY A 96 12.46 -18.27 -2.12
C GLY A 96 12.96 -17.32 -1.04
N GLY A 97 13.58 -17.88 -0.01
CA GLY A 97 14.07 -17.16 1.16
C GLY A 97 15.14 -16.12 0.84
N ALA A 98 15.80 -16.23 -0.32
CA ALA A 98 16.71 -15.22 -0.82
C ALA A 98 16.02 -13.86 -1.04
N TYR A 99 14.76 -13.86 -1.49
CA TYR A 99 13.98 -12.63 -1.72
C TYR A 99 13.64 -11.86 -0.43
N LEU A 100 13.50 -12.57 0.70
CA LEU A 100 13.17 -11.94 1.99
C LEU A 100 14.28 -10.99 2.46
N VAL A 101 15.54 -11.25 2.08
CA VAL A 101 16.69 -10.43 2.49
C VAL A 101 16.68 -9.06 1.80
N PRO A 102 16.66 -8.93 0.45
CA PRO A 102 16.47 -7.65 -0.22
C PRO A 102 15.23 -6.89 0.25
N TYR A 103 14.11 -7.60 0.44
CA TYR A 103 12.87 -6.97 0.92
C TYR A 103 13.06 -6.34 2.31
N LEU A 104 13.63 -7.07 3.28
CA LEU A 104 13.86 -6.56 4.63
C LEU A 104 14.86 -5.39 4.63
N ILE A 105 15.93 -5.48 3.84
CA ILE A 105 16.92 -4.40 3.70
C ILE A 105 16.24 -3.13 3.16
N LEU A 106 15.46 -3.25 2.09
CA LEU A 106 14.74 -2.11 1.51
C LEU A 106 13.65 -1.58 2.46
N LEU A 107 12.94 -2.46 3.17
CA LEU A 107 11.97 -2.04 4.18
C LEU A 107 12.62 -1.17 5.27
N LEU A 108 13.80 -1.57 5.76
CA LEU A 108 14.53 -0.80 6.77
C LEU A 108 15.10 0.49 6.20
N ILE A 109 15.76 0.45 5.05
CA ILE A 109 16.53 1.60 4.50
C ILE A 109 15.63 2.64 3.83
N ILE A 110 14.59 2.22 3.11
CA ILE A 110 13.70 3.13 2.37
C ILE A 110 12.25 3.10 2.88
N GLY A 111 11.70 1.92 3.20
CA GLY A 111 10.30 1.76 3.56
C GLY A 111 9.91 2.54 4.81
N ILE A 112 10.46 2.15 5.97
CA ILE A 112 10.17 2.77 7.27
C ILE A 112 10.50 4.27 7.27
N PRO A 113 11.67 4.73 6.77
CA PRO A 113 11.95 6.16 6.72
C PRO A 113 10.92 6.94 5.90
N LEU A 114 10.59 6.50 4.68
CA LEU A 114 9.64 7.24 3.82
C LEU A 114 8.22 7.19 4.38
N PHE A 115 7.83 6.06 4.98
CA PHE A 115 6.53 5.92 5.63
C PHE A 115 6.39 6.84 6.83
N PHE A 116 7.42 6.92 7.67
CA PHE A 116 7.46 7.86 8.78
C PHE A 116 7.40 9.32 8.30
N LEU A 117 8.08 9.64 7.19
CA LEU A 117 8.04 10.98 6.58
C LEU A 117 6.62 11.36 6.16
N GLU A 118 5.90 10.50 5.43
CA GLU A 118 4.51 10.78 5.01
C GLU A 118 3.56 10.94 6.21
N LEU A 119 3.68 10.04 7.20
CA LEU A 119 2.87 10.11 8.42
C LEU A 119 3.10 11.43 9.16
N ALA A 120 4.36 11.80 9.37
CA ALA A 120 4.73 13.03 10.07
C ALA A 120 4.27 14.29 9.33
N VAL A 121 4.46 14.35 8.01
CA VAL A 121 4.03 15.50 7.19
C VAL A 121 2.51 15.66 7.24
N GLY A 122 1.76 14.57 7.10
CA GLY A 122 0.30 14.60 7.20
C GLY A 122 -0.20 15.06 8.57
N GLN A 123 0.40 14.54 9.65
CA GLN A 123 0.03 14.90 11.03
C GLN A 123 0.43 16.34 11.39
N ARG A 124 1.57 16.85 10.89
CA ARG A 124 2.03 18.23 11.14
C ARG A 124 1.11 19.25 10.49
N ILE A 125 0.82 19.07 9.21
CA ILE A 125 0.12 20.05 8.38
C ILE A 125 -1.41 19.89 8.49
N ARG A 126 -1.90 18.68 8.84
CA ARG A 126 -3.32 18.33 8.98
C ARG A 126 -4.15 18.63 7.73
N ARG A 127 -3.61 18.25 6.57
CA ARG A 127 -4.27 18.35 5.24
C ARG A 127 -4.06 17.09 4.40
N GLY A 128 -4.91 16.91 3.41
CA GLY A 128 -4.69 15.94 2.34
C GLY A 128 -3.46 16.29 1.48
N SER A 129 -3.02 15.31 0.68
CA SER A 129 -1.78 15.38 -0.11
C SER A 129 -1.63 16.67 -0.95
N ILE A 130 -2.65 17.10 -1.71
CA ILE A 130 -2.61 18.36 -2.48
C ILE A 130 -2.35 19.57 -1.58
N GLY A 131 -3.05 19.66 -0.44
CA GLY A 131 -2.90 20.76 0.51
C GLY A 131 -1.54 20.78 1.21
N VAL A 132 -0.98 19.60 1.50
CA VAL A 132 0.36 19.40 2.07
C VAL A 132 1.44 19.95 1.14
N TRP A 133 1.44 19.50 -0.12
CA TRP A 133 2.50 19.90 -1.06
C TRP A 133 2.39 21.37 -1.45
N ASN A 134 1.16 21.91 -1.55
CA ASN A 134 0.93 23.34 -1.76
C ASN A 134 1.38 24.20 -0.56
N TYR A 135 1.26 23.70 0.67
CA TYR A 135 1.74 24.38 1.88
C TYR A 135 3.27 24.45 1.94
N ILE A 136 3.97 23.38 1.54
CA ILE A 136 5.44 23.36 1.47
C ILE A 136 5.93 24.33 0.39
N SER A 137 5.37 24.24 -0.82
CA SER A 137 5.65 25.16 -1.91
C SER A 137 4.53 25.10 -2.95
N PRO A 138 3.92 26.24 -3.34
CA PRO A 138 2.82 26.24 -4.30
C PRO A 138 3.18 25.64 -5.67
N LYS A 139 4.46 25.63 -6.03
CA LYS A 139 4.97 25.03 -7.28
C LYS A 139 4.96 23.50 -7.26
N LEU A 140 4.86 22.87 -6.08
CA LEU A 140 4.88 21.43 -5.89
C LEU A 140 3.49 20.81 -5.72
N GLY A 141 2.41 21.61 -5.77
CA GLY A 141 1.05 21.09 -5.63
C GLY A 141 0.68 19.98 -6.62
N GLY A 142 1.37 19.92 -7.77
CA GLY A 142 1.21 18.85 -8.76
C GLY A 142 1.56 17.44 -8.25
N ILE A 143 2.41 17.33 -7.22
CA ILE A 143 2.73 16.05 -6.58
C ILE A 143 1.44 15.41 -6.02
N GLY A 144 0.64 16.18 -5.27
CA GLY A 144 -0.61 15.67 -4.70
C GLY A 144 -1.67 15.32 -5.74
N PHE A 145 -1.72 16.05 -6.86
CA PHE A 145 -2.61 15.69 -7.98
C PHE A 145 -2.15 14.39 -8.66
N ALA A 146 -0.84 14.19 -8.84
CA ALA A 146 -0.29 12.95 -9.38
C ALA A 146 -0.62 11.76 -8.46
N SER A 147 -0.47 11.89 -7.14
CA SER A 147 -0.90 10.88 -6.17
C SER A 147 -2.39 10.53 -6.29
N CYS A 148 -3.26 11.52 -6.51
CA CYS A 148 -4.70 11.29 -6.72
C CYS A 148 -4.98 10.49 -8.00
N VAL A 149 -4.28 10.80 -9.10
CA VAL A 149 -4.44 10.06 -10.37
C VAL A 149 -3.95 8.62 -10.23
N VAL A 150 -2.81 8.40 -9.57
CA VAL A 150 -2.31 7.05 -9.30
C VAL A 150 -3.27 6.26 -8.42
N CYS A 151 -3.78 6.86 -7.33
CA CYS A 151 -4.80 6.23 -6.50
C CYS A 151 -6.05 5.87 -7.30
N PHE A 152 -6.47 6.74 -8.23
CA PHE A 152 -7.61 6.46 -9.08
C PHE A 152 -7.37 5.24 -9.97
N PHE A 153 -6.20 5.13 -10.62
CA PHE A 153 -5.85 3.94 -11.41
C PHE A 153 -5.80 2.67 -10.56
N VAL A 154 -5.19 2.73 -9.37
CA VAL A 154 -5.13 1.56 -8.49
C VAL A 154 -6.51 1.14 -8.01
N ALA A 155 -7.36 2.09 -7.64
CA ALA A 155 -8.74 1.84 -7.22
C ALA A 155 -9.56 1.12 -8.32
N LEU A 156 -9.32 1.43 -9.59
CA LEU A 156 -10.02 0.79 -10.70
C LEU A 156 -9.78 -0.72 -10.74
N TYR A 157 -8.52 -1.17 -10.82
CA TYR A 157 -8.23 -2.59 -11.00
C TYR A 157 -8.26 -3.39 -9.70
N TYR A 158 -7.96 -2.79 -8.54
CA TYR A 158 -8.11 -3.47 -7.24
C TYR A 158 -9.58 -3.84 -6.99
N ASN A 159 -10.52 -2.96 -7.34
CA ASN A 159 -11.94 -3.25 -7.14
C ASN A 159 -12.47 -4.33 -8.08
N VAL A 160 -11.84 -4.54 -9.24
CA VAL A 160 -12.13 -5.69 -10.12
C VAL A 160 -11.76 -7.00 -9.43
N ILE A 161 -10.63 -7.04 -8.73
CA ILE A 161 -10.20 -8.24 -8.01
C ILE A 161 -11.10 -8.53 -6.80
N ILE A 162 -11.60 -7.50 -6.13
CA ILE A 162 -12.68 -7.65 -5.14
C ILE A 162 -13.93 -8.24 -5.81
N GLY A 163 -14.28 -7.76 -7.01
CA GLY A 163 -15.36 -8.34 -7.83
C GLY A 163 -15.16 -9.83 -8.12
N TRP A 164 -13.97 -10.26 -8.52
CA TRP A 164 -13.64 -11.68 -8.71
C TRP A 164 -13.78 -12.47 -7.40
N SER A 165 -13.34 -11.89 -6.28
CA SER A 165 -13.45 -12.51 -4.96
C SER A 165 -14.92 -12.68 -4.53
N LEU A 166 -15.78 -11.70 -4.82
CA LEU A 166 -17.23 -11.78 -4.59
C LEU A 166 -17.89 -12.84 -5.46
N PHE A 167 -17.48 -12.96 -6.72
CA PHE A 167 -17.98 -14.01 -7.60
C PHE A 167 -17.70 -15.39 -7.00
N TYR A 168 -16.45 -15.68 -6.64
CA TYR A 168 -16.09 -16.95 -6.03
C TYR A 168 -16.77 -17.17 -4.67
N PHE A 169 -16.81 -16.14 -3.81
CA PHE A 169 -17.53 -16.19 -2.53
C PHE A 169 -18.99 -16.61 -2.70
N SER A 170 -19.70 -16.07 -3.70
CA SER A 170 -21.08 -16.45 -3.98
C SER A 170 -21.24 -17.91 -4.43
N GLN A 171 -20.23 -18.47 -5.08
CA GLN A 171 -20.22 -19.83 -5.61
C GLN A 171 -19.73 -20.86 -4.57
N SER A 172 -19.11 -20.43 -3.47
CA SER A 172 -18.59 -21.29 -2.42
C SER A 172 -19.67 -21.96 -1.55
N PHE A 173 -20.94 -21.54 -1.62
CA PHE A 173 -22.03 -22.06 -0.79
C PHE A 173 -22.67 -23.36 -1.31
N GLN A 174 -21.96 -24.14 -2.12
CA GLN A 174 -22.47 -25.35 -2.78
C GLN A 174 -21.55 -26.54 -2.52
N HIS A 175 -22.12 -27.76 -2.47
CA HIS A 175 -21.37 -29.02 -2.35
C HIS A 175 -21.87 -30.02 -3.41
N PRO A 176 -21.00 -30.51 -4.32
CA PRO A 176 -19.57 -30.21 -4.47
C PRO A 176 -19.32 -28.76 -4.93
N LEU A 177 -18.08 -28.28 -4.80
CA LEU A 177 -17.68 -26.97 -5.30
C LEU A 177 -17.73 -26.95 -6.85
N PRO A 178 -18.09 -25.82 -7.49
CA PRO A 178 -18.21 -25.77 -8.95
C PRO A 178 -16.92 -26.06 -9.73
N TRP A 179 -15.76 -25.87 -9.11
CA TRP A 179 -14.44 -26.11 -9.68
C TRP A 179 -13.79 -27.42 -9.18
N ASP A 180 -14.58 -28.33 -8.59
CA ASP A 180 -14.09 -29.62 -8.10
C ASP A 180 -13.80 -30.62 -9.22
N GLN A 181 -14.63 -30.63 -10.27
CA GLN A 181 -14.57 -31.63 -11.35
C GLN A 181 -14.74 -30.99 -12.73
N CYS A 182 -14.13 -31.60 -13.74
CA CYS A 182 -14.33 -31.19 -15.12
C CYS A 182 -15.75 -31.50 -15.61
N PRO A 183 -16.37 -30.60 -16.40
CA PRO A 183 -17.68 -30.86 -16.98
C PRO A 183 -17.61 -31.99 -18.02
N LEU A 184 -18.72 -32.73 -18.13
CA LEU A 184 -18.89 -33.80 -19.11
C LEU A 184 -19.70 -33.30 -20.30
N VAL A 185 -19.13 -33.38 -21.51
CA VAL A 185 -19.80 -33.05 -22.76
C VAL A 185 -20.52 -34.28 -23.29
N LYS A 186 -21.83 -34.15 -23.51
CA LYS A 186 -22.65 -35.21 -24.12
C LYS A 186 -22.79 -34.93 -25.61
N ASN A 187 -22.15 -35.74 -26.44
CA ASN A 187 -22.42 -35.78 -27.87
C ASN A 187 -23.37 -36.94 -28.19
N ALA A 188 -24.08 -36.90 -29.33
CA ALA A 188 -25.23 -37.78 -29.63
C ALA A 188 -25.01 -39.30 -29.42
N SER A 189 -23.76 -39.76 -29.35
CA SER A 189 -23.38 -41.16 -29.12
C SER A 189 -22.25 -41.38 -28.10
N ARG A 190 -21.67 -40.35 -27.49
CA ARG A 190 -20.55 -40.48 -26.50
C ARG A 190 -20.55 -39.33 -25.49
N THR A 191 -20.29 -39.67 -24.22
CA THR A 191 -19.97 -38.70 -23.16
C THR A 191 -18.46 -38.68 -22.95
N PHE A 192 -17.84 -37.52 -23.12
CA PHE A 192 -16.41 -37.32 -22.88
C PHE A 192 -16.19 -36.10 -21.97
N VAL A 193 -15.03 -36.04 -21.32
CA VAL A 193 -14.64 -34.90 -20.48
C VAL A 193 -14.27 -33.74 -21.39
N GLU A 194 -14.60 -32.50 -21.01
CA GLU A 194 -14.19 -31.30 -21.76
C GLU A 194 -12.66 -31.32 -22.02
N PRO A 195 -12.21 -31.33 -23.29
CA PRO A 195 -10.80 -31.56 -23.63
C PRO A 195 -9.86 -30.46 -23.10
N GLU A 196 -10.33 -29.21 -23.03
CA GLU A 196 -9.56 -28.11 -22.44
C GLU A 196 -9.34 -28.32 -20.93
N CYS A 197 -10.36 -28.83 -20.24
CA CYS A 197 -10.31 -29.11 -18.80
C CYS A 197 -9.42 -30.33 -18.49
N GLU A 198 -9.48 -31.37 -19.33
CA GLU A 198 -8.65 -32.57 -19.19
C GLU A 198 -7.15 -32.27 -19.37
N LYS A 199 -6.80 -31.35 -20.29
CA LYS A 199 -5.40 -30.93 -20.51
C LYS A 199 -4.86 -30.04 -19.39
N SER A 200 -5.71 -29.22 -18.79
CA SER A 200 -5.36 -28.28 -17.73
C SER A 200 -5.76 -28.81 -16.35
N SER A 201 -6.75 -28.19 -15.70
CA SER A 201 -7.37 -28.66 -14.47
C SER A 201 -8.79 -28.08 -14.34
N ALA A 202 -9.63 -28.70 -13.51
CA ALA A 202 -10.98 -28.21 -13.24
C ALA A 202 -11.01 -26.76 -12.75
N THR A 203 -10.04 -26.37 -11.92
CA THR A 203 -9.91 -25.00 -11.40
C THR A 203 -9.43 -24.02 -12.45
N THR A 204 -8.46 -24.40 -13.28
CA THR A 204 -7.93 -23.57 -14.37
C THR A 204 -9.01 -23.31 -15.42
N TYR A 205 -9.72 -24.37 -15.81
CA TYR A 205 -10.87 -24.27 -16.72
C TYR A 205 -11.96 -23.37 -16.13
N TYR A 206 -12.31 -23.55 -14.85
CA TYR A 206 -13.32 -22.71 -14.20
C TYR A 206 -12.93 -21.22 -14.20
N TRP A 207 -11.66 -20.90 -13.93
CA TRP A 207 -11.17 -19.53 -13.96
C TRP A 207 -11.25 -18.91 -15.37
N TYR A 208 -10.68 -19.58 -16.37
CA TYR A 208 -10.58 -19.01 -17.71
C TYR A 208 -11.89 -19.06 -18.51
N ARG A 209 -12.74 -20.07 -18.32
CA ARG A 209 -13.99 -20.25 -19.09
C ARG A 209 -15.24 -19.85 -18.36
N GLU A 210 -15.43 -20.31 -17.13
CA GLU A 210 -16.70 -20.09 -16.40
C GLU A 210 -16.75 -18.73 -15.70
N ALA A 211 -15.63 -18.32 -15.10
CA ALA A 211 -15.51 -17.05 -14.40
C ALA A 211 -15.25 -15.92 -15.40
N LEU A 212 -14.07 -15.87 -16.02
CA LEU A 212 -13.68 -14.76 -16.89
C LEU A 212 -14.31 -14.85 -18.29
N ASN A 213 -14.45 -16.06 -18.83
CA ASN A 213 -14.72 -16.30 -20.25
C ASN A 213 -13.71 -15.56 -21.13
N ILE A 214 -12.43 -15.87 -20.95
CA ILE A 214 -11.32 -15.11 -21.53
C ILE A 214 -11.26 -15.21 -23.06
N SER A 215 -10.72 -14.18 -23.73
CA SER A 215 -10.36 -14.21 -25.15
C SER A 215 -8.93 -14.72 -25.35
N SER A 216 -8.58 -15.16 -26.57
CA SER A 216 -7.21 -15.60 -26.92
C SER A 216 -6.22 -14.44 -27.02
N SER A 217 -6.71 -13.23 -27.26
CA SER A 217 -5.88 -12.04 -27.46
C SER A 217 -6.53 -10.79 -26.88
N LEU A 218 -5.70 -9.77 -26.62
CA LEU A 218 -6.13 -8.46 -26.14
C LEU A 218 -7.01 -7.72 -27.17
N SER A 219 -6.78 -7.94 -28.47
CA SER A 219 -7.51 -7.30 -29.57
C SER A 219 -8.95 -7.79 -29.75
N GLU A 220 -9.27 -8.98 -29.24
CA GLU A 220 -10.59 -9.56 -29.36
C GLU A 220 -11.48 -9.11 -28.19
N SER A 221 -12.21 -8.01 -28.39
CA SER A 221 -13.19 -7.53 -27.42
C SER A 221 -14.47 -8.38 -27.49
N GLY A 222 -14.45 -9.53 -26.80
CA GLY A 222 -15.55 -10.51 -26.80
C GLY A 222 -16.82 -10.11 -26.02
N GLY A 223 -17.11 -8.81 -25.87
CA GLY A 223 -18.25 -8.29 -25.12
C GLY A 223 -18.05 -8.25 -23.59
N LEU A 224 -19.06 -7.75 -22.87
CA LEU A 224 -19.08 -7.64 -21.41
C LEU A 224 -19.56 -8.94 -20.77
N ASN A 225 -18.81 -9.48 -19.81
CA ASN A 225 -19.26 -10.59 -18.99
C ASN A 225 -20.23 -10.09 -17.93
N TRP A 226 -21.51 -10.44 -18.07
CA TRP A 226 -22.58 -9.94 -17.19
C TRP A 226 -22.40 -10.39 -15.73
N LYS A 227 -21.90 -11.61 -15.49
CA LYS A 227 -21.65 -12.13 -14.14
C LYS A 227 -20.63 -11.24 -13.43
N MET A 228 -19.52 -10.95 -14.12
CA MET A 228 -18.45 -10.09 -13.60
C MET A 228 -18.88 -8.63 -13.48
N THR A 229 -19.75 -8.15 -14.37
CA THR A 229 -20.29 -6.78 -14.31
C THR A 229 -21.13 -6.57 -13.03
N ILE A 230 -21.98 -7.54 -12.66
CA ILE A 230 -22.76 -7.49 -11.42
C ILE A 230 -21.84 -7.53 -10.19
N CYS A 231 -20.82 -8.39 -10.20
CA CYS A 231 -19.86 -8.46 -9.09
C CYS A 231 -19.04 -7.17 -8.95
N LEU A 232 -18.65 -6.53 -10.06
CA LEU A 232 -17.99 -5.23 -10.04
C LEU A 232 -18.91 -4.12 -9.49
N LEU A 233 -20.19 -4.12 -9.88
CA LEU A 233 -21.18 -3.19 -9.33
C LEU A 233 -21.32 -3.39 -7.81
N ALA A 234 -21.45 -4.64 -7.36
CA ALA A 234 -21.51 -4.97 -5.94
C ALA A 234 -20.26 -4.50 -5.19
N ALA A 235 -19.06 -4.69 -5.75
CA ALA A 235 -17.81 -4.20 -5.18
C ALA A 235 -17.81 -2.68 -5.00
N TRP A 236 -18.18 -1.91 -6.03
CA TRP A 236 -18.26 -0.44 -5.94
C TRP A 236 -19.34 0.04 -4.98
N VAL A 237 -20.49 -0.64 -4.91
CA VAL A 237 -21.54 -0.32 -3.93
C VAL A 237 -21.04 -0.55 -2.51
N MET A 238 -20.35 -1.67 -2.23
CA MET A 238 -19.77 -1.92 -0.91
C MET A 238 -18.75 -0.84 -0.50
N VAL A 239 -17.83 -0.49 -1.41
CA VAL A 239 -16.83 0.58 -1.16
C VAL A 239 -17.53 1.92 -0.92
N CYS A 240 -18.52 2.27 -1.74
CA CYS A 240 -19.27 3.52 -1.62
C CYS A 240 -20.02 3.62 -0.28
N LEU A 241 -20.73 2.54 0.12
CA LEU A 241 -21.46 2.51 1.39
C LEU A 241 -20.51 2.59 2.60
N ALA A 242 -19.38 1.89 2.54
CA ALA A 242 -18.38 1.92 3.60
C ALA A 242 -17.75 3.31 3.77
N MET A 243 -17.52 4.02 2.67
CA MET A 243 -16.83 5.32 2.64
C MET A 243 -17.75 6.54 2.66
N ILE A 244 -19.08 6.37 2.68
CA ILE A 244 -20.03 7.48 2.50
C ILE A 244 -19.86 8.59 3.55
N LYS A 245 -19.60 8.24 4.81
CA LYS A 245 -19.27 9.20 5.90
C LYS A 245 -17.76 9.33 6.16
N GLY A 246 -16.92 8.86 5.25
CA GLY A 246 -15.47 8.81 5.43
C GLY A 246 -15.02 8.01 6.64
N ILE A 247 -14.01 8.53 7.35
CA ILE A 247 -13.36 7.87 8.50
C ILE A 247 -14.32 7.44 9.62
N GLN A 248 -15.46 8.12 9.80
CA GLN A 248 -16.42 7.75 10.85
C GLN A 248 -17.16 6.43 10.56
N SER A 249 -17.37 6.13 9.27
CA SER A 249 -18.01 4.89 8.82
C SER A 249 -16.98 3.79 8.59
N SER A 250 -15.94 4.08 7.79
CA SER A 250 -14.87 3.11 7.50
C SER A 250 -14.13 2.69 8.77
N GLY A 251 -13.93 3.64 9.69
CA GLY A 251 -13.48 3.43 11.07
C GLY A 251 -14.07 2.20 11.77
N LYS A 252 -15.38 2.02 11.67
CA LYS A 252 -16.10 0.94 12.38
C LYS A 252 -15.96 -0.40 11.65
N ILE A 253 -15.99 -0.36 10.32
CA ILE A 253 -15.88 -1.55 9.46
C ILE A 253 -14.49 -2.16 9.57
N MET A 254 -13.45 -1.34 9.74
CA MET A 254 -12.07 -1.80 9.80
C MET A 254 -11.78 -2.74 10.97
N TYR A 255 -12.48 -2.63 12.12
CA TYR A 255 -12.31 -3.59 13.21
C TYR A 255 -12.52 -5.04 12.76
N PHE A 256 -13.55 -5.29 11.97
CA PHE A 256 -13.78 -6.61 11.40
C PHE A 256 -12.86 -6.86 10.19
N SER A 257 -12.81 -5.90 9.26
CA SER A 257 -12.12 -6.07 7.98
C SER A 257 -10.61 -6.29 8.13
N SER A 258 -9.96 -5.70 9.14
CA SER A 258 -8.52 -5.83 9.36
C SER A 258 -8.17 -7.04 10.23
N LEU A 259 -9.02 -7.42 11.20
CA LEU A 259 -8.74 -8.53 12.13
C LEU A 259 -9.12 -9.90 11.56
N PHE A 260 -10.24 -9.98 10.83
CA PHE A 260 -10.73 -11.24 10.27
C PHE A 260 -9.70 -11.97 9.39
N PRO A 261 -8.95 -11.30 8.50
CA PRO A 261 -7.90 -11.95 7.72
C PRO A 261 -6.84 -12.66 8.55
N TYR A 262 -6.45 -12.12 9.71
CA TYR A 262 -5.48 -12.77 10.59
C TYR A 262 -6.00 -14.08 11.19
N VAL A 263 -7.29 -14.09 11.57
CA VAL A 263 -7.96 -15.30 12.05
C VAL A 263 -7.95 -16.37 10.96
N VAL A 264 -8.32 -16.00 9.73
CA VAL A 264 -8.35 -16.92 8.59
C VAL A 264 -6.94 -17.45 8.27
N LEU A 265 -5.93 -16.58 8.17
CA LEU A 265 -4.55 -16.99 7.93
C LEU A 265 -4.03 -17.95 9.00
N LEU A 266 -4.35 -17.72 10.27
CA LEU A 266 -3.96 -18.62 11.36
C LEU A 266 -4.66 -19.99 11.25
N CYS A 267 -5.96 -20.00 10.93
CA CYS A 267 -6.71 -21.25 10.69
C CYS A 267 -6.13 -22.04 9.51
N PHE A 268 -5.81 -21.36 8.40
CA PHE A 268 -5.18 -21.99 7.24
C PHE A 268 -3.76 -22.45 7.53
N LEU A 269 -3.00 -21.75 8.37
CA LEU A 269 -1.67 -22.19 8.79
C LEU A 269 -1.76 -23.50 9.58
N ILE A 270 -2.62 -23.55 10.59
CA ILE A 270 -2.83 -24.76 11.41
C ILE A 270 -3.27 -25.91 10.51
N ARG A 271 -4.26 -25.68 9.63
CA ARG A 271 -4.74 -26.70 8.70
C ARG A 271 -3.64 -27.15 7.74
N GLY A 272 -2.87 -26.21 7.19
CA GLY A 272 -1.79 -26.43 6.24
C GLY A 272 -0.66 -27.27 6.83
N LEU A 273 -0.25 -26.98 8.06
CA LEU A 273 0.78 -27.75 8.77
C LEU A 273 0.35 -29.18 9.12
N LEU A 274 -0.96 -29.45 9.21
CA LEU A 274 -1.51 -30.80 9.41
C LEU A 274 -1.62 -31.61 8.11
N LEU A 275 -1.29 -31.03 6.95
CA LEU A 275 -1.29 -31.74 5.67
C LEU A 275 0.05 -32.45 5.43
N ASN A 276 -0.04 -33.64 4.84
CA ASN A 276 1.13 -34.39 4.38
C ASN A 276 1.87 -33.61 3.28
N GLY A 277 3.20 -33.56 3.34
CA GLY A 277 4.01 -32.85 2.32
C GLY A 277 4.05 -31.32 2.46
N SER A 278 3.39 -30.74 3.47
CA SER A 278 3.43 -29.29 3.72
C SER A 278 4.84 -28.77 4.06
N VAL A 279 5.65 -29.61 4.72
CA VAL A 279 7.04 -29.30 5.11
C VAL A 279 7.94 -29.10 3.89
N ASP A 280 7.71 -29.80 2.78
CA ASP A 280 8.53 -29.66 1.56
C ASP A 280 8.39 -28.28 0.94
N GLY A 281 7.16 -27.75 0.91
CA GLY A 281 6.90 -26.38 0.48
C GLY A 281 7.53 -25.34 1.41
N ILE A 282 7.42 -25.53 2.74
CA ILE A 282 8.06 -24.63 3.72
C ILE A 282 9.58 -24.68 3.60
N ARG A 283 10.15 -25.87 3.40
CA ARG A 283 11.59 -26.04 3.17
C ARG A 283 12.02 -25.33 1.90
N HIS A 284 11.23 -25.43 0.83
CA HIS A 284 11.47 -24.69 -0.41
C HIS A 284 11.43 -23.17 -0.18
N MET A 285 10.49 -22.66 0.61
CA MET A 285 10.44 -21.25 1.00
C MET A 285 11.72 -20.78 1.70
N PHE A 286 12.28 -21.57 2.62
CA PHE A 286 13.45 -21.15 3.41
C PHE A 286 14.80 -21.55 2.81
N THR A 287 14.84 -22.23 1.66
CA THR A 287 16.10 -22.59 0.98
C THR A 287 16.54 -21.44 0.07
N PRO A 288 17.56 -20.63 0.44
CA PRO A 288 17.87 -19.41 -0.30
C PRO A 288 18.72 -19.71 -1.53
N LYS A 289 18.25 -19.31 -2.72
CA LYS A 289 19.05 -19.30 -3.96
C LYS A 289 19.77 -17.96 -4.10
N LEU A 290 20.92 -17.82 -3.43
CA LEU A 290 21.64 -16.53 -3.31
C LEU A 290 22.10 -15.95 -4.66
N GLU A 291 22.33 -16.79 -5.66
CA GLU A 291 22.76 -16.36 -7.01
C GLU A 291 21.74 -15.42 -7.66
N ILE A 292 20.45 -15.64 -7.42
CA ILE A 292 19.35 -14.86 -8.00
C ILE A 292 19.35 -13.41 -7.43
N MET A 293 19.87 -13.19 -6.22
CA MET A 293 19.94 -11.85 -5.62
C MET A 293 20.90 -10.90 -6.33
N LEU A 294 21.80 -11.42 -7.18
CA LEU A 294 22.71 -10.60 -8.00
C LEU A 294 21.98 -9.91 -9.14
N GLU A 295 20.77 -10.38 -9.50
CA GLU A 295 19.98 -9.78 -10.55
C GLU A 295 19.33 -8.46 -10.08
N PRO A 296 19.55 -7.33 -10.80
CA PRO A 296 18.93 -6.04 -10.45
C PRO A 296 17.39 -6.09 -10.42
N LYS A 297 16.80 -7.00 -11.18
CA LYS A 297 15.36 -7.24 -11.25
C LYS A 297 14.77 -7.57 -9.88
N VAL A 298 15.47 -8.37 -9.06
CA VAL A 298 15.00 -8.81 -7.73
C VAL A 298 14.87 -7.63 -6.78
N TRP A 299 15.88 -6.76 -6.75
CA TRP A 299 15.87 -5.56 -5.92
C TRP A 299 14.80 -4.57 -6.33
N ARG A 300 14.56 -4.42 -7.64
CA ARG A 300 13.47 -3.59 -8.16
C ARG A 300 12.10 -4.13 -7.79
N GLU A 301 11.87 -5.43 -7.96
CA GLU A 301 10.61 -6.08 -7.58
C GLU A 301 10.37 -5.98 -6.06
N ALA A 302 11.41 -6.17 -5.24
CA ALA A 302 11.36 -5.99 -3.79
C ALA A 302 11.03 -4.54 -3.39
N ALA A 303 11.67 -3.55 -4.01
CA ALA A 303 11.39 -2.14 -3.73
C ALA A 303 9.96 -1.74 -4.11
N THR A 304 9.51 -2.19 -5.28
CA THR A 304 8.13 -1.98 -5.74
C THR A 304 7.15 -2.57 -4.73
N GLN A 305 7.41 -3.80 -4.26
CA GLN A 305 6.57 -4.43 -3.24
C GLN A 305 6.54 -3.63 -1.93
N VAL A 306 7.65 -3.03 -1.49
CA VAL A 306 7.67 -2.15 -0.30
C VAL A 306 6.77 -0.92 -0.50
N PHE A 307 6.82 -0.27 -1.68
CA PHE A 307 5.97 0.91 -1.94
C PHE A 307 4.49 0.57 -1.97
N PHE A 308 4.11 -0.51 -2.65
CA PHE A 308 2.73 -0.96 -2.70
C PHE A 308 2.23 -1.46 -1.33
N ALA A 309 3.06 -2.16 -0.56
CA ALA A 309 2.66 -2.70 0.74
C ALA A 309 2.56 -1.63 1.84
N LEU A 310 3.33 -0.54 1.78
CA LEU A 310 3.19 0.56 2.73
C LEU A 310 2.26 1.68 2.24
N GLY A 311 1.89 1.68 0.95
CA GLY A 311 1.07 2.73 0.35
C GLY A 311 1.81 4.04 0.14
N LEU A 312 3.12 3.99 -0.14
CA LEU A 312 3.99 5.16 -0.29
C LEU A 312 3.71 5.91 -1.60
N GLY A 313 3.56 7.23 -1.52
CA GLY A 313 3.28 8.12 -2.65
C GLY A 313 1.81 8.16 -3.09
N PHE A 314 0.94 7.34 -2.47
CA PHE A 314 -0.50 7.31 -2.76
C PHE A 314 -1.21 8.54 -2.15
N GLY A 315 -0.66 9.13 -1.09
CA GLY A 315 -1.31 10.20 -0.33
C GLY A 315 -2.42 9.73 0.61
N GLY A 316 -2.77 8.43 0.59
CA GLY A 316 -3.68 7.81 1.58
C GLY A 316 -3.09 7.81 2.99
N VAL A 317 -1.78 7.54 3.12
CA VAL A 317 -1.04 7.61 4.41
C VAL A 317 -1.10 9.02 5.00
N ILE A 318 -0.81 10.03 4.18
CA ILE A 318 -0.91 11.46 4.53
C ILE A 318 -2.34 11.81 4.95
N ALA A 319 -3.35 11.32 4.23
CA ALA A 319 -4.75 11.55 4.55
C ALA A 319 -5.13 10.95 5.91
N PHE A 320 -4.77 9.70 6.22
CA PHE A 320 -5.07 9.08 7.50
C PHE A 320 -4.38 9.75 8.68
N SER A 321 -3.11 10.12 8.56
CA SER A 321 -2.37 10.78 9.64
C SER A 321 -2.83 12.22 9.88
N SER A 322 -3.40 12.89 8.87
CA SER A 322 -3.91 14.26 9.02
C SER A 322 -5.09 14.39 9.99
N TYR A 323 -5.82 13.29 10.23
CA TYR A 323 -6.92 13.21 11.19
C TYR A 323 -6.46 12.94 12.62
N ASN A 324 -5.18 12.62 12.85
CA ASN A 324 -4.62 12.45 14.20
C ASN A 324 -4.41 13.78 14.92
N LYS A 325 -4.28 13.67 16.25
CA LYS A 325 -3.78 14.76 17.10
C LYS A 325 -2.31 15.04 16.77
N ARG A 326 -1.85 16.28 16.98
CA ARG A 326 -0.50 16.72 16.59
C ARG A 326 0.62 16.07 17.41
N ASP A 327 0.32 15.74 18.65
CA ASP A 327 1.20 15.13 19.66
C ASP A 327 1.22 13.59 19.62
N ASN A 328 0.50 12.97 18.68
CA ASN A 328 0.50 11.52 18.54
C ASN A 328 1.89 11.01 18.09
N ASN A 329 2.33 9.88 18.64
CA ASN A 329 3.64 9.30 18.35
C ASN A 329 3.66 8.59 16.98
N CYS A 330 3.72 9.38 15.90
CA CYS A 330 3.76 8.87 14.53
C CYS A 330 5.03 8.05 14.20
N HIS A 331 6.11 8.19 14.99
CA HIS A 331 7.29 7.35 14.83
C HIS A 331 7.01 5.90 15.25
N PHE A 332 6.41 5.70 16.42
CA PHE A 332 6.01 4.38 16.88
C PHE A 332 5.02 3.74 15.91
N ASP A 333 4.03 4.50 15.45
CA ASP A 333 3.03 4.02 14.49
C ASP A 333 3.69 3.57 13.17
N ALA A 334 4.66 4.33 12.66
CA ALA A 334 5.38 4.01 11.44
C ALA A 334 6.12 2.67 11.53
N VAL A 335 6.84 2.46 12.64
CA VAL A 335 7.60 1.24 12.90
C VAL A 335 6.65 0.06 13.12
N LEU A 336 5.63 0.22 13.96
CA LEU A 336 4.67 -0.83 14.29
C LEU A 336 3.95 -1.35 13.04
N VAL A 337 3.36 -0.46 12.23
CA VAL A 337 2.63 -0.85 11.02
C VAL A 337 3.55 -1.54 10.01
N SER A 338 4.78 -1.03 9.84
CA SER A 338 5.74 -1.61 8.90
C SER A 338 6.14 -3.03 9.30
N PHE A 339 6.35 -3.29 10.59
CA PHE A 339 6.65 -4.63 11.10
C PHE A 339 5.43 -5.55 11.02
N ILE A 340 4.23 -5.08 11.37
CA ILE A 340 2.99 -5.85 11.18
C ILE A 340 2.85 -6.26 9.72
N ASN A 341 3.05 -5.34 8.77
CA ASN A 341 3.00 -5.63 7.35
C ASN A 341 4.03 -6.70 6.92
N PHE A 342 5.28 -6.60 7.39
CA PHE A 342 6.32 -7.60 7.11
C PHE A 342 5.95 -8.98 7.67
N PHE A 343 5.60 -9.07 8.95
CA PHE A 343 5.23 -10.35 9.57
C PHE A 343 3.96 -10.94 8.95
N THR A 344 3.01 -10.10 8.54
CA THR A 344 1.81 -10.57 7.83
C THR A 344 2.17 -11.15 6.46
N SER A 345 3.08 -10.51 5.74
CA SER A 345 3.57 -11.03 4.44
C SER A 345 4.28 -12.37 4.60
N VAL A 346 5.12 -12.52 5.63
CA VAL A 346 5.80 -13.78 5.94
C VAL A 346 4.79 -14.86 6.36
N LEU A 347 3.81 -14.52 7.21
CA LEU A 347 2.75 -15.43 7.64
C LEU A 347 1.91 -15.92 6.44
N ALA A 348 1.47 -15.00 5.58
CA ALA A 348 0.72 -15.35 4.37
C ALA A 348 1.55 -16.24 3.44
N THR A 349 2.84 -15.93 3.26
CA THR A 349 3.77 -16.77 2.47
C THR A 349 3.92 -18.16 3.07
N LEU A 350 4.05 -18.27 4.39
CA LEU A 350 4.14 -19.57 5.05
C LEU A 350 2.90 -20.42 4.79
N VAL A 351 1.70 -19.83 4.88
CA VAL A 351 0.43 -20.50 4.53
C VAL A 351 0.44 -20.95 3.08
N VAL A 352 0.82 -20.07 2.14
CA VAL A 352 0.88 -20.37 0.71
C VAL A 352 1.80 -21.55 0.43
N PHE A 353 3.03 -21.52 0.93
CA PHE A 353 4.01 -22.56 0.66
C PHE A 353 3.64 -23.89 1.34
N ALA A 354 3.02 -23.87 2.52
CA ALA A 354 2.49 -25.09 3.14
C ALA A 354 1.42 -25.76 2.26
N VAL A 355 0.51 -24.97 1.70
CA VAL A 355 -0.57 -25.44 0.81
C VAL A 355 0.01 -25.90 -0.54
N LEU A 356 0.98 -25.17 -1.11
CA LEU A 356 1.66 -25.57 -2.34
C LEU A 356 2.48 -26.86 -2.17
N GLY A 357 3.13 -27.08 -1.02
CA GLY A 357 3.85 -28.32 -0.72
C GLY A 357 2.94 -29.55 -0.69
N PHE A 358 1.77 -29.41 -0.06
CA PHE A 358 0.72 -30.44 -0.10
C PHE A 358 0.23 -30.70 -1.53
N LYS A 359 -0.05 -29.63 -2.28
CA LYS A 359 -0.49 -29.73 -3.68
C LYS A 359 0.53 -30.47 -4.54
N ALA A 360 1.81 -30.09 -4.43
CA ALA A 360 2.91 -30.68 -5.20
C ALA A 360 3.05 -32.18 -4.89
N ASN A 361 2.92 -32.59 -3.63
CA ASN A 361 2.94 -34.01 -3.25
C ASN A 361 1.77 -34.80 -3.87
N ILE A 362 0.54 -34.26 -3.84
CA ILE A 362 -0.61 -34.92 -4.49
C ILE A 362 -0.42 -35.07 -6.00
N ILE A 363 0.06 -34.01 -6.67
CA ILE A 363 0.31 -34.04 -8.12
C ILE A 363 1.41 -35.06 -8.44
N ASN A 364 2.46 -35.10 -7.63
CA ASN A 364 3.56 -36.04 -7.79
C ASN A 364 3.10 -37.50 -7.65
N GLU A 365 2.29 -37.82 -6.62
CA GLU A 365 1.72 -39.15 -6.45
C GLU A 365 0.87 -39.58 -7.66
N LYS A 366 0.02 -38.69 -8.18
CA LYS A 366 -0.76 -38.96 -9.40
C LYS A 366 0.13 -39.18 -10.63
N CYS A 367 1.19 -38.39 -10.78
CA CYS A 367 2.17 -38.54 -11.86
C CYS A 367 2.84 -39.93 -11.83
N VAL A 368 3.28 -40.36 -10.64
CA VAL A 368 3.92 -41.66 -10.42
C VAL A 368 2.96 -42.81 -10.74
N ILE A 369 1.71 -42.75 -10.27
CA ILE A 369 0.69 -43.78 -10.56
C ILE A 369 0.42 -43.86 -12.07
N GLN A 370 0.19 -42.73 -12.75
CA GLN A 370 -0.09 -42.73 -14.19
C GLN A 370 1.08 -43.25 -15.03
N ASN A 371 2.31 -42.87 -14.69
CA ASN A 371 3.49 -43.32 -15.44
C ASN A 371 3.83 -44.79 -15.13
N SER A 372 3.64 -45.26 -13.89
CA SER A 372 3.79 -46.69 -13.58
C SER A 372 2.80 -47.56 -14.36
N GLU A 373 1.56 -47.13 -14.55
CA GLU A 373 0.60 -47.82 -15.42
C GLU A 373 1.04 -47.84 -16.89
N LYS A 374 1.65 -46.75 -17.38
CA LYS A 374 2.24 -46.71 -18.74
C LYS A 374 3.42 -47.67 -18.86
N ILE A 375 4.32 -47.70 -17.88
CA ILE A 375 5.46 -48.62 -17.84
C ILE A 375 4.94 -50.07 -17.87
N LEU A 376 3.93 -50.40 -17.06
CA LEU A 376 3.30 -51.72 -17.07
C LEU A 376 2.68 -52.08 -18.43
N LYS A 377 2.08 -51.12 -19.13
CA LYS A 377 1.57 -51.35 -20.51
C LYS A 377 2.71 -51.60 -21.49
N LEU A 378 3.80 -50.83 -21.41
CA LEU A 378 4.96 -50.97 -22.29
C LEU A 378 5.72 -52.28 -22.06
N LEU A 379 5.79 -52.77 -20.80
CA LEU A 379 6.32 -54.10 -20.47
C LEU A 379 5.47 -55.22 -21.09
N LYS A 380 4.14 -55.10 -21.03
CA LYS A 380 3.22 -56.08 -21.62
C LYS A 380 3.29 -56.15 -23.15
N VAL A 381 3.55 -55.01 -23.80
CA VAL A 381 3.70 -54.91 -25.26
C VAL A 381 5.09 -55.40 -25.72
N GLY A 382 6.05 -55.57 -24.80
CA GLY A 382 7.40 -56.05 -25.09
C GLY A 382 8.38 -54.95 -25.52
N ASN A 383 8.00 -53.67 -25.43
CA ASN A 383 8.89 -52.54 -25.74
C ASN A 383 9.95 -52.32 -24.65
N LEU A 384 9.68 -52.74 -23.41
CA LEU A 384 10.63 -52.78 -22.30
C LEU A 384 10.85 -54.24 -21.87
N SER A 385 12.10 -54.63 -21.64
CA SER A 385 12.45 -55.89 -20.97
C SER A 385 12.26 -55.77 -19.46
N GLN A 386 11.70 -56.81 -18.84
CA GLN A 386 11.54 -56.93 -17.40
C GLN A 386 12.88 -56.89 -16.65
N ASP A 387 13.98 -57.29 -17.30
CA ASP A 387 15.34 -57.32 -16.72
C ASP A 387 15.90 -55.92 -16.41
N MET A 388 15.30 -54.86 -16.98
CA MET A 388 15.71 -53.47 -16.71
C MET A 388 15.16 -52.95 -15.37
N ILE A 389 14.19 -53.64 -14.76
CA ILE A 389 13.53 -53.17 -13.54
C ILE A 389 14.15 -53.89 -12.34
N PRO A 390 14.66 -53.14 -11.34
CA PRO A 390 15.18 -53.74 -10.11
C PRO A 390 14.15 -54.66 -9.43
N HIS A 391 14.60 -55.85 -9.03
CA HIS A 391 13.71 -56.90 -8.47
C HIS A 391 12.98 -56.52 -7.18
N HIS A 392 13.41 -55.45 -6.48
CA HIS A 392 12.74 -54.97 -5.27
C HIS A 392 11.50 -54.09 -5.56
N ILE A 393 11.30 -53.66 -6.82
CA ILE A 393 10.24 -52.74 -7.18
C ILE A 393 8.99 -53.50 -7.56
N ASN A 394 7.91 -53.24 -6.83
CA ASN A 394 6.58 -53.75 -7.14
C ASN A 394 5.66 -52.61 -7.56
N PHE A 395 5.18 -52.65 -8.80
CA PHE A 395 4.30 -51.61 -9.38
C PHE A 395 2.92 -51.51 -8.72
N SER A 396 2.52 -52.45 -7.85
CA SER A 396 1.28 -52.32 -7.08
C SER A 396 1.34 -51.29 -5.96
N SER A 397 2.55 -50.96 -5.48
CA SER A 397 2.78 -50.01 -4.38
C SER A 397 4.13 -49.32 -4.60
N ILE A 398 4.26 -48.61 -5.72
CA ILE A 398 5.49 -47.91 -6.10
C ILE A 398 5.60 -46.58 -5.35
N THR A 399 6.77 -46.31 -4.77
CA THR A 399 7.07 -45.01 -4.16
C THR A 399 7.60 -44.03 -5.21
N ALA A 400 7.58 -42.73 -4.91
CA ALA A 400 8.16 -41.72 -5.81
C ALA A 400 9.67 -41.93 -6.03
N GLU A 401 10.40 -42.38 -5.00
CA GLU A 401 11.83 -42.69 -5.09
C GLU A 401 12.08 -43.88 -6.02
N ASP A 402 11.31 -44.95 -5.88
CA ASP A 402 11.39 -46.13 -6.76
C ASP A 402 11.09 -45.77 -8.22
N TYR A 403 10.09 -44.91 -8.45
CA TYR A 403 9.77 -44.43 -9.80
C TYR A 403 10.93 -43.63 -10.40
N ASN A 404 11.52 -42.71 -9.66
CA ASN A 404 12.63 -41.90 -10.16
C ASN A 404 13.85 -42.76 -10.51
N LEU A 405 14.12 -43.81 -9.71
CA LEU A 405 15.17 -44.79 -10.04
C LEU A 405 14.88 -45.51 -11.37
N VAL A 406 13.64 -45.99 -11.56
CA VAL A 406 13.23 -46.67 -12.80
C VAL A 406 13.27 -45.71 -13.99
N TYR A 407 12.81 -44.48 -13.81
CA TYR A 407 12.84 -43.44 -14.82
C TYR A 407 14.27 -43.16 -15.30
N ASP A 408 15.21 -42.96 -14.37
CA ASP A 408 16.62 -42.72 -14.67
C ASP A 408 17.28 -43.90 -15.41
N ILE A 409 16.93 -45.13 -15.03
CA ILE A 409 17.42 -46.35 -15.71
C ILE A 409 16.88 -46.39 -17.15
N ILE A 410 15.58 -46.20 -17.34
CA ILE A 410 14.96 -46.22 -18.67
C ILE A 410 15.55 -45.12 -19.54
N GLN A 411 15.74 -43.92 -19.01
CA GLN A 411 16.32 -42.79 -19.73
C GLN A 411 17.75 -43.09 -20.21
N LYS A 412 18.59 -43.69 -19.36
CA LYS A 412 19.98 -44.04 -19.71
C LYS A 412 20.08 -45.21 -20.69
N VAL A 413 19.17 -46.18 -20.61
CA VAL A 413 19.24 -47.41 -21.44
C VAL A 413 18.58 -47.21 -22.81
N LYS A 414 17.52 -46.40 -22.89
CA LYS A 414 16.71 -46.17 -24.11
C LYS A 414 16.88 -44.77 -24.69
N GLU A 415 18.06 -44.17 -24.51
CA GLU A 415 18.39 -42.77 -24.83
C GLU A 415 17.75 -42.23 -26.13
N GLU A 416 17.82 -42.95 -27.25
CA GLU A 416 17.24 -42.53 -28.55
C GLU A 416 15.71 -42.72 -28.67
N GLU A 417 15.13 -43.70 -27.96
CA GLU A 417 13.69 -44.03 -28.03
C GLU A 417 12.89 -43.38 -26.89
N PHE A 418 13.55 -42.73 -25.94
CA PHE A 418 12.95 -42.29 -24.68
C PHE A 418 11.78 -41.31 -24.87
N GLU A 419 11.92 -40.33 -25.77
CA GLU A 419 10.86 -39.36 -26.05
C GLU A 419 9.60 -40.02 -26.61
N SER A 420 9.74 -41.14 -27.34
CA SER A 420 8.61 -41.89 -27.90
C SER A 420 7.79 -42.65 -26.85
N LEU A 421 8.37 -42.88 -25.66
CA LEU A 421 7.72 -43.60 -24.55
C LEU A 421 6.71 -42.71 -23.80
N GLY A 422 6.82 -41.37 -23.93
CA GLY A 422 5.90 -40.42 -23.30
C GLY A 422 5.84 -40.51 -21.77
N LEU A 423 6.96 -40.90 -21.14
CA LEU A 423 7.16 -40.89 -19.69
C LEU A 423 7.53 -39.48 -19.24
N LYS A 424 7.05 -39.07 -18.05
CA LYS A 424 7.34 -37.75 -17.48
C LYS A 424 8.21 -37.88 -16.23
N SER A 425 9.16 -36.97 -16.03
CA SER A 425 9.83 -36.81 -14.73
C SER A 425 8.79 -36.40 -13.69
N CYS A 426 8.73 -37.11 -12.55
CA CYS A 426 7.83 -36.81 -11.45
C CYS A 426 8.67 -36.36 -10.25
N GLN A 427 9.10 -35.10 -10.26
CA GLN A 427 9.85 -34.46 -9.18
C GLN A 427 9.02 -33.36 -8.51
N ILE A 428 9.07 -33.33 -7.18
CA ILE A 428 8.31 -32.36 -6.37
C ILE A 428 8.86 -30.95 -6.60
N GLU A 429 10.19 -30.82 -6.74
CA GLU A 429 10.85 -29.55 -7.02
C GLU A 429 10.36 -28.90 -8.31
N ASP A 430 10.08 -29.68 -9.35
CA ASP A 430 9.57 -29.15 -10.62
C ASP A 430 8.17 -28.54 -10.45
N GLU A 431 7.31 -29.21 -9.69
CA GLU A 431 5.97 -28.67 -9.36
C GLU A 431 6.06 -27.45 -8.43
N LEU A 432 7.01 -27.42 -7.49
CA LEU A 432 7.24 -26.26 -6.62
C LEU A 432 7.91 -25.08 -7.34
N ASN A 433 8.68 -25.32 -8.40
CA ASN A 433 9.29 -24.25 -9.21
C ASN A 433 8.30 -23.64 -10.21
N LYS A 434 7.15 -24.31 -10.50
CA LYS A 434 6.07 -23.72 -11.32
C LYS A 434 5.39 -22.59 -10.54
N ALA A 435 5.91 -21.38 -10.71
CA ALA A 435 5.32 -20.18 -10.14
C ALA A 435 4.01 -19.85 -10.86
N VAL A 436 2.90 -19.82 -10.12
CA VAL A 436 1.62 -19.36 -10.65
C VAL A 436 1.58 -17.84 -10.58
N GLN A 437 1.44 -17.18 -11.73
CA GLN A 437 1.57 -15.74 -11.83
C GLN A 437 0.36 -14.98 -11.28
N GLY A 438 0.62 -13.94 -10.48
CA GLY A 438 -0.36 -12.93 -10.09
C GLY A 438 -1.61 -13.50 -9.41
N THR A 439 -2.78 -13.22 -10.01
CA THR A 439 -4.08 -13.63 -9.49
C THR A 439 -4.34 -15.13 -9.60
N GLY A 440 -3.65 -15.83 -10.50
CA GLY A 440 -3.77 -17.29 -10.62
C GLY A 440 -3.39 -18.04 -9.34
N LEU A 441 -2.48 -17.48 -8.52
CA LEU A 441 -2.12 -18.10 -7.24
C LEU A 441 -3.36 -18.23 -6.34
N ALA A 442 -4.18 -17.18 -6.22
CA ALA A 442 -5.38 -17.20 -5.39
C ALA A 442 -6.57 -17.95 -6.02
N PHE A 443 -6.83 -17.71 -7.32
CA PHE A 443 -8.04 -18.21 -7.99
C PHE A 443 -7.88 -19.56 -8.70
N ILE A 444 -6.66 -20.09 -8.79
CA ILE A 444 -6.36 -21.41 -9.38
C ILE A 444 -5.68 -22.31 -8.35
N ALA A 445 -4.48 -21.95 -7.88
CA ALA A 445 -3.68 -22.85 -7.04
C ALA A 445 -4.29 -23.06 -5.65
N PHE A 446 -4.74 -21.99 -4.99
CA PHE A 446 -5.40 -22.09 -3.69
C PHE A 446 -6.76 -22.77 -3.76
N THR A 447 -7.57 -22.44 -4.77
CA THR A 447 -8.86 -23.10 -4.99
C THR A 447 -8.70 -24.60 -5.22
N GLU A 448 -7.68 -25.00 -5.95
CA GLU A 448 -7.38 -26.41 -6.23
C GLU A 448 -6.94 -27.14 -4.97
N ALA A 449 -6.12 -26.52 -4.13
CA ALA A 449 -5.75 -27.16 -2.87
C ALA A 449 -6.94 -27.28 -1.89
N MET A 450 -7.87 -26.32 -1.88
CA MET A 450 -9.05 -26.34 -1.02
C MET A 450 -10.05 -27.45 -1.40
N THR A 451 -10.13 -27.88 -2.67
CA THR A 451 -11.03 -29.00 -3.04
C THR A 451 -10.61 -30.31 -2.38
N HIS A 452 -9.32 -30.46 -2.08
CA HIS A 452 -8.77 -31.60 -1.37
C HIS A 452 -8.96 -31.55 0.15
N PHE A 453 -9.49 -30.46 0.72
CA PHE A 453 -9.77 -30.37 2.14
C PHE A 453 -11.12 -30.99 2.51
N PRO A 454 -11.24 -31.65 3.67
CA PRO A 454 -12.54 -32.02 4.19
C PRO A 454 -13.36 -30.75 4.47
N ALA A 455 -14.65 -30.80 4.15
CA ALA A 455 -15.53 -29.63 4.17
C ALA A 455 -14.99 -28.47 3.29
N SER A 456 -14.59 -28.77 2.06
CA SER A 456 -14.06 -27.78 1.10
C SER A 456 -14.90 -26.50 0.93
N PRO A 457 -16.27 -26.51 1.01
CA PRO A 457 -17.05 -25.28 0.95
C PRO A 457 -16.74 -24.31 2.11
N PHE A 458 -16.52 -24.82 3.33
CA PHE A 458 -16.22 -24.00 4.50
C PHE A 458 -14.91 -23.22 4.33
N TRP A 459 -13.85 -23.90 3.91
CA TRP A 459 -12.55 -23.27 3.67
C TRP A 459 -12.62 -22.25 2.54
N SER A 460 -13.36 -22.57 1.48
CA SER A 460 -13.58 -21.65 0.36
C SER A 460 -14.30 -20.36 0.79
N VAL A 461 -15.38 -20.47 1.58
CA VAL A 461 -16.10 -19.30 2.12
C VAL A 461 -15.17 -18.43 2.97
N MET A 462 -14.40 -19.01 3.90
CA MET A 462 -13.46 -18.25 4.73
C MET A 462 -12.37 -17.56 3.90
N PHE A 463 -11.81 -18.24 2.91
CA PHE A 463 -10.76 -17.70 2.06
C PHE A 463 -11.23 -16.53 1.20
N PHE A 464 -12.36 -16.66 0.49
CA PHE A 464 -12.85 -15.58 -0.35
C PHE A 464 -13.42 -14.41 0.46
N LEU A 465 -14.00 -14.67 1.64
CA LEU A 465 -14.38 -13.59 2.56
C LEU A 465 -13.15 -12.85 3.10
N MET A 466 -12.05 -13.55 3.38
CA MET A 466 -10.78 -12.91 3.73
C MET A 466 -10.28 -12.02 2.59
N LEU A 467 -10.28 -12.50 1.34
CA LEU A 467 -9.85 -11.69 0.19
C LEU A 467 -10.70 -10.44 0.00
N VAL A 468 -12.03 -10.54 0.15
CA VAL A 468 -12.92 -9.37 0.10
C VAL A 468 -12.56 -8.36 1.20
N ASN A 469 -12.35 -8.80 2.44
CA ASN A 469 -11.99 -7.91 3.55
C ASN A 469 -10.60 -7.26 3.40
N LEU A 470 -9.61 -8.00 2.89
CA LEU A 470 -8.28 -7.44 2.58
C LEU A 470 -8.36 -6.41 1.45
N GLY A 471 -9.16 -6.68 0.42
CA GLY A 471 -9.39 -5.72 -0.66
C GLY A 471 -10.10 -4.46 -0.18
N LEU A 472 -11.14 -4.59 0.66
CA LEU A 472 -11.85 -3.45 1.24
C LEU A 472 -10.92 -2.57 2.09
N GLY A 473 -10.05 -3.15 2.91
CA GLY A 473 -9.06 -2.41 3.69
C GLY A 473 -8.16 -1.52 2.82
N SER A 474 -7.59 -2.08 1.75
CA SER A 474 -6.77 -1.32 0.80
C SER A 474 -7.57 -0.26 0.04
N MET A 475 -8.82 -0.56 -0.33
CA MET A 475 -9.68 0.38 -1.03
C MET A 475 -10.06 1.58 -0.17
N PHE A 476 -10.22 1.42 1.16
CA PHE A 476 -10.50 2.54 2.05
C PHE A 476 -9.39 3.59 2.04
N GLY A 477 -8.13 3.18 2.16
CA GLY A 477 -7.00 4.12 2.10
C GLY A 477 -6.81 4.71 0.71
N THR A 478 -7.04 3.93 -0.35
CA THR A 478 -6.92 4.43 -1.74
C THR A 478 -7.98 5.48 -2.06
N ILE A 479 -9.26 5.24 -1.70
CA ILE A 479 -10.34 6.22 -1.90
C ILE A 479 -10.12 7.44 -1.01
N GLU A 480 -9.67 7.28 0.23
CA GLU A 480 -9.42 8.41 1.12
C GLU A 480 -8.24 9.28 0.63
N GLY A 481 -7.27 8.68 -0.05
CA GLY A 481 -6.20 9.38 -0.79
C GLY A 481 -6.69 10.21 -1.98
N ILE A 482 -7.90 9.97 -2.50
CA ILE A 482 -8.54 10.76 -3.56
C ILE A 482 -9.49 11.80 -2.97
N ILE A 483 -10.37 11.35 -2.07
CA ILE A 483 -11.45 12.18 -1.52
C ILE A 483 -10.89 13.29 -0.63
N THR A 484 -9.97 12.97 0.27
CA THR A 484 -9.45 13.94 1.25
C THR A 484 -8.76 15.13 0.58
N PRO A 485 -7.82 14.95 -0.38
CA PRO A 485 -7.17 16.09 -1.03
C PRO A 485 -8.14 16.95 -1.85
N ILE A 486 -9.14 16.34 -2.50
CA ILE A 486 -10.13 17.07 -3.31
C ILE A 486 -11.08 17.88 -2.40
N VAL A 487 -11.57 17.29 -1.31
CA VAL A 487 -12.42 17.98 -0.34
C VAL A 487 -11.66 19.14 0.31
N ASP A 488 -10.42 18.93 0.73
CA ASP A 488 -9.59 19.98 1.36
C ASP A 488 -9.28 21.14 0.38
N THR A 489 -9.19 20.85 -0.92
CA THR A 489 -8.82 21.86 -1.95
C THR A 489 -10.04 22.61 -2.49
N PHE A 490 -11.13 21.90 -2.81
CA PHE A 490 -12.30 22.45 -3.49
C PHE A 490 -13.50 22.68 -2.56
N LYS A 491 -13.41 22.32 -1.27
CA LYS A 491 -14.47 22.45 -0.26
C LYS A 491 -15.83 21.89 -0.72
N VAL A 492 -15.79 20.74 -1.41
CA VAL A 492 -16.99 20.04 -1.87
C VAL A 492 -17.53 19.10 -0.78
N ARG A 493 -18.85 18.83 -0.83
CA ARG A 493 -19.48 17.87 0.09
C ARG A 493 -18.91 16.46 -0.12
N LYS A 494 -18.37 15.88 0.95
CA LYS A 494 -17.65 14.61 0.93
C LYS A 494 -18.51 13.46 0.41
N GLU A 495 -19.76 13.37 0.86
CA GLU A 495 -20.70 12.30 0.53
C GLU A 495 -20.97 12.25 -0.97
N ILE A 496 -21.22 13.42 -1.57
CA ILE A 496 -21.52 13.55 -3.00
C ILE A 496 -20.28 13.22 -3.82
N LEU A 497 -19.11 13.70 -3.41
CA LEU A 497 -17.86 13.41 -4.09
C LEU A 497 -17.56 11.91 -4.09
N THR A 498 -17.75 11.22 -2.95
CA THR A 498 -17.55 9.76 -2.85
C THR A 498 -18.47 9.01 -3.82
N VAL A 499 -19.75 9.36 -3.88
CA VAL A 499 -20.71 8.73 -4.80
C VAL A 499 -20.33 8.97 -6.26
N ILE A 500 -20.01 10.20 -6.64
CA ILE A 500 -19.59 10.53 -8.01
C ILE A 500 -18.31 9.79 -8.38
N CYS A 501 -17.32 9.77 -7.49
CA CYS A 501 -16.05 9.06 -7.70
C CYS A 501 -16.28 7.57 -7.95
N CYS A 502 -17.09 6.90 -7.11
CA CYS A 502 -17.42 5.49 -7.26
C CYS A 502 -18.20 5.20 -8.56
N LEU A 503 -19.14 6.07 -8.94
CA LEU A 503 -19.91 5.92 -10.18
C LEU A 503 -19.00 6.05 -11.42
N VAL A 504 -18.14 7.07 -11.46
CA VAL A 504 -17.18 7.27 -12.55
C VAL A 504 -16.22 6.09 -12.64
N ALA A 505 -15.72 5.62 -11.50
CA ALA A 505 -14.82 4.48 -11.43
C ALA A 505 -15.49 3.17 -11.85
N PHE A 506 -16.78 2.98 -11.55
CA PHE A 506 -17.56 1.83 -12.04
C PHE A 506 -17.66 1.83 -13.57
N PHE A 507 -18.03 2.96 -14.19
CA PHE A 507 -18.17 3.03 -15.65
C PHE A 507 -16.85 2.83 -16.38
N ILE A 508 -15.75 3.41 -15.88
CA ILE A 508 -14.42 3.17 -16.43
C ILE A 508 -14.00 1.71 -16.18
N GLY A 509 -14.34 1.16 -15.02
CA GLY A 509 -14.06 -0.22 -14.64
C GLY A 509 -14.72 -1.27 -15.53
N LEU A 510 -15.72 -0.91 -16.34
CA LEU A 510 -16.35 -1.83 -17.30
C LEU A 510 -15.37 -2.39 -18.35
N ILE A 511 -14.24 -1.71 -18.60
CA ILE A 511 -13.18 -2.23 -19.48
C ILE A 511 -12.58 -3.54 -18.96
N PHE A 512 -12.51 -3.72 -17.64
CA PHE A 512 -11.86 -4.89 -17.02
C PHE A 512 -12.76 -6.11 -16.90
N VAL A 513 -14.08 -5.98 -17.15
CA VAL A 513 -15.04 -7.09 -17.13
C VAL A 513 -15.38 -7.60 -18.54
N GLN A 514 -14.67 -7.10 -19.55
CA GLN A 514 -14.70 -7.67 -20.90
C GLN A 514 -14.02 -9.05 -20.92
N ARG A 515 -14.22 -9.83 -21.98
CA ARG A 515 -13.51 -11.11 -22.18
C ARG A 515 -11.98 -10.95 -22.21
N SER A 516 -11.48 -9.85 -22.76
CA SER A 516 -10.04 -9.48 -22.70
C SER A 516 -9.66 -8.69 -21.43
N GLY A 517 -10.58 -8.53 -20.47
CA GLY A 517 -10.46 -7.65 -19.33
C GLY A 517 -9.32 -8.00 -18.37
N ASN A 518 -9.02 -9.29 -18.19
CA ASN A 518 -7.88 -9.75 -17.38
C ASN A 518 -6.55 -9.17 -17.89
N TYR A 519 -6.38 -9.07 -19.20
CA TYR A 519 -5.17 -8.49 -19.80
C TYR A 519 -5.06 -6.98 -19.54
N PHE A 520 -6.18 -6.27 -19.51
CA PHE A 520 -6.20 -4.86 -19.08
C PHE A 520 -5.87 -4.71 -17.59
N VAL A 521 -6.32 -5.63 -16.72
CA VAL A 521 -5.94 -5.62 -15.30
C VAL A 521 -4.43 -5.78 -15.15
N THR A 522 -3.80 -6.73 -15.85
CA THR A 522 -2.34 -6.90 -15.86
C THR A 522 -1.63 -5.64 -16.39
N MET A 523 -2.13 -5.04 -17.47
CA MET A 523 -1.57 -3.81 -18.04
C MET A 523 -1.60 -2.64 -17.03
N PHE A 524 -2.70 -2.46 -16.30
CA PHE A 524 -2.79 -1.42 -15.29
C PHE A 524 -1.86 -1.71 -14.11
N ASP A 525 -1.86 -2.94 -13.57
CA ASP A 525 -1.01 -3.29 -12.41
C ASP A 525 0.49 -3.09 -12.71
N ASP A 526 0.94 -3.47 -13.90
CA ASP A 526 2.35 -3.37 -14.27
C ASP A 526 2.79 -1.92 -14.55
N TYR A 527 1.98 -1.13 -15.26
CA TYR A 527 2.41 0.16 -15.83
C TYR A 527 1.77 1.40 -15.20
N SER A 528 0.57 1.33 -14.59
CA SER A 528 -0.14 2.54 -14.17
C SER A 528 0.39 3.14 -12.86
N ALA A 529 1.05 2.35 -12.02
CA ALA A 529 1.47 2.77 -10.68
C ALA A 529 2.98 2.63 -10.43
N THR A 530 3.64 1.57 -10.91
CA THR A 530 5.06 1.28 -10.57
C THR A 530 6.02 2.45 -10.82
N LEU A 531 6.12 2.93 -12.08
CA LEU A 531 6.99 4.06 -12.42
C LEU A 531 6.50 5.41 -11.88
N PRO A 532 5.20 5.76 -12.00
CA PRO A 532 4.68 7.01 -11.44
C PRO A 532 4.92 7.16 -9.93
N LEU A 533 4.69 6.10 -9.13
CA LEU A 533 4.92 6.13 -7.68
C LEU A 533 6.39 6.37 -7.34
N LEU A 534 7.32 5.71 -8.04
CA LEU A 534 8.75 5.96 -7.86
C LEU A 534 9.10 7.44 -8.05
N ILE A 535 8.56 8.07 -9.09
CA ILE A 535 8.81 9.49 -9.38
C ILE A 535 8.15 10.38 -8.33
N VAL A 536 6.90 10.11 -7.94
CA VAL A 536 6.19 10.86 -6.90
C VAL A 536 6.98 10.80 -5.59
N VAL A 537 7.35 9.62 -5.11
CA VAL A 537 8.07 9.44 -3.83
C VAL A 537 9.45 10.12 -3.84
N ILE A 538 10.16 10.11 -4.98
CA ILE A 538 11.42 10.89 -5.13
C ILE A 538 11.15 12.39 -4.94
N LEU A 539 10.10 12.91 -5.59
CA LEU A 539 9.74 14.33 -5.51
C LEU A 539 9.28 14.72 -4.11
N GLU A 540 8.51 13.87 -3.44
CA GLU A 540 8.06 14.06 -2.05
C GLU A 540 9.25 14.14 -1.08
N ASN A 541 10.21 13.21 -1.21
CA ASN A 541 11.41 13.22 -0.39
C ASN A 541 12.25 14.49 -0.63
N ILE A 542 12.47 14.88 -1.88
CA ILE A 542 13.21 16.11 -2.23
C ILE A 542 12.46 17.35 -1.72
N ALA A 543 11.13 17.37 -1.82
CA ALA A 543 10.29 18.47 -1.35
C ALA A 543 10.47 18.72 0.16
N VAL A 544 10.47 17.66 0.97
CA VAL A 544 10.67 17.79 2.42
C VAL A 544 12.13 18.10 2.76
N THR A 545 13.08 17.36 2.20
CA THR A 545 14.49 17.46 2.63
C THR A 545 15.19 18.72 2.14
N ARG A 546 14.92 19.17 0.91
CA ARG A 546 15.60 20.31 0.27
C ARG A 546 14.78 21.58 0.25
N ILE A 547 13.48 21.50 -0.07
CA ILE A 547 12.65 22.69 -0.26
C ILE A 547 12.06 23.18 1.07
N TYR A 548 11.46 22.28 1.86
CA TYR A 548 11.02 22.60 3.21
C TYR A 548 12.20 22.80 4.17
N GLY A 549 13.24 21.98 3.99
CA GLY A 549 14.48 22.00 4.75
C GLY A 549 14.46 20.95 5.87
N ILE A 550 15.42 20.02 5.80
CA ILE A 550 15.52 18.89 6.74
C ILE A 550 15.71 19.32 8.20
N ASP A 551 16.52 20.36 8.45
CA ASP A 551 16.81 20.78 9.82
C ASP A 551 15.54 21.34 10.50
N LYS A 552 14.77 22.14 9.75
CA LYS A 552 13.45 22.63 10.18
C LYS A 552 12.45 21.49 10.38
N PHE A 553 12.46 20.49 9.50
CA PHE A 553 11.59 19.33 9.64
C PHE A 553 11.92 18.52 10.90
N MET A 554 13.20 18.38 11.24
CA MET A 554 13.62 17.72 12.49
C MET A 554 13.21 18.51 13.74
N GLU A 555 13.26 19.85 13.70
CA GLU A 555 12.70 20.70 14.76
C GLU A 555 11.19 20.50 14.90
N ASP A 556 10.44 20.54 13.80
CA ASP A 556 9.00 20.28 13.79
C ASP A 556 8.65 18.89 14.36
N LEU A 557 9.45 17.87 14.04
CA LEU A 557 9.29 16.52 14.58
C LEU A 557 9.56 16.47 16.08
N LYS A 558 10.60 17.16 16.56
CA LYS A 558 10.92 17.26 17.98
C LYS A 558 9.77 17.92 18.75
N ASP A 559 9.19 18.97 18.18
CA ASP A 559 8.04 19.67 18.76
C ASP A 559 6.78 18.79 18.78
N MET A 560 6.57 17.95 17.77
CA MET A 560 5.42 17.04 17.71
C MET A 560 5.56 15.82 18.62
N LEU A 561 6.74 15.20 18.67
CA LEU A 561 6.96 13.95 19.39
C LEU A 561 7.38 14.16 20.85
N GLY A 562 7.83 15.36 21.21
CA GLY A 562 8.42 15.65 22.52
C GLY A 562 9.84 15.12 22.71
N PHE A 563 10.31 14.25 21.81
CA PHE A 563 11.69 13.74 21.77
C PHE A 563 12.34 14.01 20.42
N SER A 564 13.66 14.09 20.38
CA SER A 564 14.40 14.30 19.13
C SER A 564 14.50 12.98 18.36
N PRO A 565 14.05 12.91 17.09
CA PRO A 565 14.23 11.72 16.26
C PRO A 565 15.70 11.34 16.12
N SER A 566 15.96 10.04 15.96
CA SER A 566 17.33 9.53 15.74
C SER A 566 17.97 10.16 14.50
N GLN A 567 19.29 10.41 14.58
CA GLN A 567 20.10 10.88 13.45
C GLN A 567 20.05 9.91 12.26
N TYR A 568 19.68 8.65 12.49
CA TYR A 568 19.42 7.68 11.43
C TYR A 568 18.49 8.23 10.34
N TYR A 569 17.33 8.77 10.72
CA TYR A 569 16.36 9.32 9.77
C TYR A 569 16.89 10.53 9.00
N TYR A 570 17.73 11.35 9.65
CA TYR A 570 18.40 12.48 9.00
C TYR A 570 19.20 12.04 7.78
N TYR A 571 20.08 11.05 7.96
CA TYR A 571 20.93 10.53 6.89
C TYR A 571 20.13 9.74 5.85
N MET A 572 19.13 8.96 6.30
CA MET A 572 18.27 8.18 5.41
C MET A 572 17.49 9.09 4.46
N TRP A 573 16.87 10.16 4.95
CA TRP A 573 16.12 11.07 4.10
C TRP A 573 17.01 11.93 3.22
N LYS A 574 18.10 12.49 3.77
CA LYS A 574 18.92 13.48 3.05
C LYS A 574 19.79 12.87 1.94
N TYR A 575 20.29 11.65 2.13
CA TYR A 575 21.30 11.05 1.24
C TYR A 575 20.90 9.67 0.72
N VAL A 576 20.53 8.74 1.59
CA VAL A 576 20.39 7.33 1.20
C VAL A 576 19.13 7.07 0.39
N SER A 577 17.96 7.52 0.87
CA SER A 577 16.68 7.29 0.17
C SER A 577 16.67 7.91 -1.23
N PRO A 578 17.08 9.19 -1.45
CA PRO A 578 17.14 9.77 -2.79
C PRO A 578 18.08 8.99 -3.73
N LEU A 579 19.22 8.52 -3.24
CA LEU A 579 20.18 7.74 -4.03
C LEU A 579 19.59 6.38 -4.42
N VAL A 580 19.06 5.63 -3.46
CA VAL A 580 18.46 4.32 -3.70
C VAL A 580 17.26 4.43 -4.65
N LEU A 581 16.37 5.41 -4.43
CA LEU A 581 15.22 5.65 -5.30
C LEU A 581 15.65 6.03 -6.73
N LEU A 582 16.69 6.85 -6.88
CA LEU A 582 17.24 7.20 -8.19
C LEU A 582 17.83 5.97 -8.90
N CYS A 583 18.59 5.14 -8.20
CA CYS A 583 19.11 3.88 -8.73
C CYS A 583 17.98 2.94 -9.19
N LEU A 584 16.92 2.81 -8.40
CA LEU A 584 15.74 2.01 -8.73
C LEU A 584 14.99 2.57 -9.95
N LEU A 585 14.86 3.89 -10.07
CA LEU A 585 14.25 4.54 -11.23
C LEU A 585 15.06 4.24 -12.51
N VAL A 586 16.38 4.42 -12.46
CA VAL A 586 17.26 4.11 -13.61
C VAL A 586 17.18 2.63 -13.97
N ALA A 587 17.25 1.73 -12.99
CA ALA A 587 17.12 0.29 -13.23
C ALA A 587 15.76 -0.07 -13.86
N SER A 588 14.68 0.58 -13.43
CA SER A 588 13.33 0.37 -13.97
C SER A 588 13.22 0.82 -15.43
N ILE A 589 13.78 1.99 -15.77
CA ILE A 589 13.81 2.52 -17.14
C ILE A 589 14.66 1.62 -18.05
N VAL A 590 15.86 1.23 -17.60
CA VAL A 590 16.76 0.34 -18.36
C VAL A 590 16.06 -0.99 -18.65
N GLN A 591 15.46 -1.61 -17.64
CA GLN A 591 14.79 -2.89 -17.84
C GLN A 591 13.55 -2.78 -18.74
N MET A 592 12.80 -1.68 -18.66
CA MET A 592 11.69 -1.41 -19.57
C MET A 592 12.16 -1.22 -21.02
N GLY A 593 13.39 -0.73 -21.24
CA GLY A 593 14.01 -0.66 -22.56
C GLY A 593 14.57 -1.98 -23.08
N LEU A 594 15.04 -2.87 -22.18
CA LEU A 594 15.65 -4.15 -22.54
C LEU A 594 14.63 -5.28 -22.74
N SER A 595 13.55 -5.29 -21.97
CA SER A 595 12.52 -6.33 -22.02
C SER A 595 11.29 -5.80 -22.77
N PRO A 596 10.89 -6.41 -23.91
CA PRO A 596 9.70 -5.98 -24.62
C PRO A 596 8.47 -6.18 -23.71
N PRO A 597 7.62 -5.17 -23.57
CA PRO A 597 6.40 -5.27 -22.78
C PRO A 597 5.40 -6.24 -23.42
N GLY A 598 4.82 -7.12 -22.60
CA GLY A 598 3.87 -8.13 -23.04
C GLY A 598 3.02 -8.65 -21.89
N TYR A 599 2.19 -9.64 -22.20
CA TYR A 599 1.24 -10.26 -21.28
C TYR A 599 1.11 -11.76 -21.60
N SER A 600 0.73 -12.55 -20.59
CA SER A 600 0.45 -13.99 -20.77
C SER A 600 -1.00 -14.16 -21.22
N ALA A 601 -1.23 -14.71 -22.41
CA ALA A 601 -2.55 -15.01 -22.96
C ALA A 601 -2.90 -16.49 -22.79
N TRP A 602 -4.18 -16.79 -22.63
CA TRP A 602 -4.66 -18.17 -22.48
C TRP A 602 -5.08 -18.70 -23.84
N ILE A 603 -4.45 -19.79 -24.29
CA ILE A 603 -4.76 -20.42 -25.58
C ILE A 603 -5.60 -21.68 -25.36
N GLU A 604 -6.78 -21.71 -25.96
CA GLU A 604 -7.77 -22.80 -25.84
C GLU A 604 -7.24 -24.15 -26.32
N ASP A 605 -6.58 -24.14 -27.49
CA ASP A 605 -6.16 -25.37 -28.17
C ASP A 605 -5.09 -26.13 -27.39
N THR A 606 -4.15 -25.40 -26.77
CA THR A 606 -3.04 -25.93 -25.99
C THR A 606 -3.36 -26.03 -24.50
N ALA A 607 -4.37 -25.30 -24.01
CA ALA A 607 -4.72 -25.17 -22.60
C ALA A 607 -3.52 -24.72 -21.73
N THR A 608 -2.74 -23.77 -22.27
CA THR A 608 -1.55 -23.20 -21.63
C THR A 608 -1.51 -21.69 -21.77
N GLU A 609 -0.80 -21.04 -20.85
CA GLU A 609 -0.47 -19.62 -20.95
C GLU A 609 0.73 -19.40 -21.87
N GLU A 610 0.58 -18.53 -22.87
CA GLU A 610 1.66 -18.16 -23.79
C GLU A 610 1.93 -16.66 -23.73
N PHE A 611 3.21 -16.27 -23.77
CA PHE A 611 3.60 -14.87 -23.70
C PHE A 611 3.41 -14.18 -25.06
N HIS A 612 2.54 -13.16 -25.10
CA HIS A 612 2.31 -12.31 -26.26
C HIS A 612 2.80 -10.88 -25.99
N SER A 613 3.42 -10.26 -26.98
CA SER A 613 3.76 -8.83 -26.93
C SER A 613 2.52 -7.95 -27.10
N TYR A 614 2.50 -6.78 -26.45
CA TYR A 614 1.39 -5.85 -26.63
C TYR A 614 1.33 -5.34 -28.08
N PRO A 615 0.11 -5.23 -28.67
CA PRO A 615 -0.05 -4.59 -29.98
C PRO A 615 0.31 -3.10 -29.90
N THR A 616 0.58 -2.47 -31.05
CA THR A 616 1.01 -1.06 -31.11
C THR A 616 0.06 -0.09 -30.40
N TRP A 617 -1.25 -0.32 -30.50
CA TRP A 617 -2.23 0.50 -29.77
C TRP A 617 -2.18 0.25 -28.25
N GLY A 618 -1.93 -1.00 -27.82
CA GLY A 618 -1.77 -1.35 -26.40
C GLY A 618 -0.53 -0.69 -25.80
N MET A 619 0.55 -0.60 -26.59
CA MET A 619 1.74 0.16 -26.23
C MET A 619 1.46 1.65 -26.00
N ILE A 620 0.65 2.26 -26.88
CA ILE A 620 0.22 3.65 -26.71
C ILE A 620 -0.57 3.80 -25.40
N VAL A 621 -1.44 2.84 -25.07
CA VAL A 621 -2.18 2.84 -23.80
C VAL A 621 -1.22 2.78 -22.61
N CYS A 622 -0.26 1.85 -22.59
CA CYS A 622 0.75 1.74 -21.52
C CYS A 622 1.49 3.07 -21.30
N ILE A 623 1.99 3.68 -22.39
CA ILE A 623 2.69 4.97 -22.33
C ILE A 623 1.75 6.07 -21.83
N SER A 624 0.52 6.11 -22.32
CA SER A 624 -0.46 7.11 -21.92
C SER A 624 -0.81 7.04 -20.43
N LEU A 625 -0.91 5.84 -19.85
CA LEU A 625 -1.17 5.66 -18.42
C LEU A 625 -0.04 6.24 -17.56
N MET A 626 1.21 5.95 -17.92
CA MET A 626 2.38 6.49 -17.22
C MET A 626 2.44 8.02 -17.34
N VAL A 627 2.25 8.56 -18.55
CA VAL A 627 2.28 9.99 -18.78
C VAL A 627 1.16 10.67 -18.01
N LEU A 628 -0.08 10.18 -18.09
CA LEU A 628 -1.24 10.78 -17.43
C LEU A 628 -1.10 10.81 -15.91
N ALA A 629 -0.49 9.78 -15.31
CA ALA A 629 -0.21 9.76 -13.87
C ALA A 629 0.79 10.85 -13.43
N ILE A 630 1.83 11.11 -14.23
CA ILE A 630 2.92 12.04 -13.88
C ILE A 630 2.62 13.47 -14.34
N LEU A 631 1.80 13.64 -15.39
CA LEU A 631 1.48 14.90 -16.06
C LEU A 631 1.07 16.05 -15.12
N PRO A 632 0.34 15.83 -14.00
CA PRO A 632 -0.01 16.92 -13.08
C PRO A 632 1.22 17.64 -12.49
N VAL A 633 2.35 16.96 -12.30
CA VAL A 633 3.58 17.54 -11.75
C VAL A 633 4.13 18.69 -12.63
N PRO A 634 4.50 18.47 -13.91
CA PRO A 634 4.99 19.53 -14.77
C PRO A 634 3.91 20.57 -15.11
N ILE A 635 2.65 20.18 -15.28
CA ILE A 635 1.56 21.14 -15.58
C ILE A 635 1.43 22.16 -14.47
N VAL A 636 1.27 21.72 -13.20
CA VAL A 636 1.10 22.65 -12.08
C VAL A 636 2.35 23.51 -11.90
N PHE A 637 3.54 22.93 -12.08
CA PHE A 637 4.80 23.68 -12.02
C PHE A 637 4.87 24.79 -13.08
N LEU A 638 4.51 24.49 -14.34
CA LEU A 638 4.51 25.46 -15.45
C LEU A 638 3.44 26.54 -15.27
N VAL A 639 2.21 26.14 -14.94
CA VAL A 639 1.09 27.08 -14.71
C VAL A 639 1.44 28.08 -13.61
N ARG A 640 2.01 27.61 -12.49
CA ARG A 640 2.45 28.48 -11.39
C ARG A 640 3.72 29.28 -11.70
N ARG A 641 4.62 28.78 -12.56
CA ARG A 641 5.84 29.51 -12.96
C ARG A 641 5.54 30.62 -13.97
N CYS A 642 4.57 30.41 -14.85
CA CYS A 642 4.14 31.38 -15.85
C CYS A 642 3.12 32.39 -15.31
N ASN A 643 2.78 32.36 -14.02
CA ASN A 643 1.75 33.19 -13.38
C ASN A 643 0.41 33.18 -14.16
N LEU A 644 0.07 32.07 -14.83
CA LEU A 644 -1.19 31.95 -15.60
C LEU A 644 -2.43 31.88 -14.71
N VAL A 645 -2.24 31.67 -13.41
CA VAL A 645 -3.26 31.81 -12.38
C VAL A 645 -2.90 33.04 -11.57
N ASP A 646 -3.55 34.16 -11.87
CA ASP A 646 -3.51 35.33 -10.98
C ASP A 646 -4.07 34.91 -9.62
N ASP A 647 -3.36 35.26 -8.55
CA ASP A 647 -3.81 35.11 -7.15
C ASP A 647 -5.11 35.93 -6.85
N SER A 648 -5.70 36.59 -7.86
CA SER A 648 -6.86 37.48 -7.79
C SER A 648 -8.22 36.80 -7.99
N SER A 649 -8.28 35.54 -8.48
CA SER A 649 -9.55 34.80 -8.48
C SER A 649 -9.73 34.11 -7.12
N GLY A 650 -10.51 34.74 -6.24
CA GLY A 650 -10.73 34.37 -4.85
C GLY A 650 -11.39 33.02 -4.56
N SER A 651 -11.24 32.02 -5.44
CA SER A 651 -11.72 30.64 -5.22
C SER A 651 -10.62 29.58 -5.22
N LEU A 652 -9.42 29.84 -5.74
CA LEU A 652 -8.36 28.81 -5.86
C LEU A 652 -7.00 29.21 -5.24
N ALA A 653 -6.83 30.47 -4.85
CA ALA A 653 -5.58 31.00 -4.33
C ALA A 653 -5.73 31.98 -3.13
N SER A 654 -6.95 32.35 -2.72
CA SER A 654 -7.17 33.27 -1.58
C SER A 654 -6.95 32.64 -0.21
N VAL A 655 -6.55 31.37 -0.12
CA VAL A 655 -6.06 30.85 1.14
C VAL A 655 -4.58 31.21 1.31
N SER A 656 -4.35 32.52 1.52
CA SER A 656 -3.11 33.05 2.05
C SER A 656 -2.91 32.49 3.46
N TYR A 657 -2.25 31.34 3.54
CA TYR A 657 -1.91 30.71 4.82
C TYR A 657 -0.87 31.57 5.55
N LYS A 658 -1.32 32.32 6.55
CA LYS A 658 -0.41 32.97 7.51
C LYS A 658 0.48 31.89 8.11
N ARG A 659 1.77 31.95 7.79
CA ARG A 659 2.85 31.25 8.48
C ARG A 659 2.77 31.66 9.95
N GLY A 660 2.21 30.80 10.81
CA GLY A 660 2.06 31.08 12.23
C GLY A 660 3.42 31.42 12.84
N ARG A 661 3.60 32.69 13.24
CA ARG A 661 4.64 33.05 14.22
C ARG A 661 4.17 32.51 15.56
N ILE A 662 4.96 31.61 16.13
CA ILE A 662 4.83 31.19 17.52
C ILE A 662 5.00 32.45 18.38
N ILE A 663 3.98 32.73 19.19
CA ILE A 663 4.04 33.71 20.27
C ILE A 663 5.07 33.15 21.27
N LYS A 664 6.24 33.79 21.38
CA LYS A 664 7.08 33.63 22.56
C LYS A 664 6.34 34.33 23.69
N GLU A 665 5.78 33.56 24.62
CA GLU A 665 5.44 34.10 25.93
C GLU A 665 6.73 34.58 26.61
N PRO A 666 6.77 35.80 27.18
CA PRO A 666 7.90 36.22 28.00
C PRO A 666 7.90 35.40 29.28
N VAL A 667 9.01 34.69 29.51
CA VAL A 667 9.37 34.13 30.81
C VAL A 667 9.52 35.29 31.80
N ASN A 668 8.54 35.48 32.68
CA ASN A 668 8.69 36.34 33.83
C ASN A 668 9.57 35.62 34.85
N LEU A 669 10.83 36.06 34.94
CA LEU A 669 11.62 35.93 36.16
C LEU A 669 11.02 36.87 37.20
N GLU A 670 10.49 36.34 38.30
CA GLU A 670 10.60 36.99 39.61
C GLU A 670 10.41 35.95 40.71
N GLY A 671 11.46 35.80 41.52
CA GLY A 671 11.44 35.00 42.73
C GLY A 671 10.95 35.81 43.93
N ASP A 672 10.56 35.05 44.96
CA ASP A 672 10.45 35.42 46.38
C ASP A 672 9.49 36.56 46.78
N ASN A 673 8.34 36.21 47.36
CA ASN A 673 8.20 36.12 48.83
C ASN A 673 6.74 35.86 49.27
N THR A 674 6.61 34.80 50.08
CA THR A 674 5.77 34.64 51.28
C THR A 674 4.56 35.57 51.55
N SER A 675 3.41 34.89 51.74
CA SER A 675 2.37 35.14 52.75
C SER A 675 1.72 36.53 52.85
N LEU A 676 0.40 36.62 52.58
CA LEU A 676 -0.61 36.96 53.60
C LEU A 676 -2.03 36.93 53.04
N ILE A 677 -2.91 36.49 53.94
CA ILE A 677 -4.32 36.19 53.81
C ILE A 677 -5.17 37.44 54.13
N HIS A 678 -6.36 37.50 53.54
CA HIS A 678 -7.55 38.30 53.89
C HIS A 678 -7.55 39.83 53.65
N GLY A 679 -8.39 40.24 52.69
CA GLY A 679 -9.78 40.62 53.02
C GLY A 679 -10.14 42.11 52.99
N LYS A 680 -11.28 42.37 52.34
CA LYS A 680 -12.19 43.55 52.38
C LYS A 680 -11.96 44.69 51.38
N SER A 681 -12.85 44.70 50.37
CA SER A 681 -13.51 45.88 49.77
C SER A 681 -14.28 46.70 50.82
N PRO A 682 -14.60 47.99 50.60
CA PRO A 682 -15.73 48.45 49.76
C PRO A 682 -15.39 49.67 48.86
N SER A 683 -15.73 49.68 47.57
CA SER A 683 -16.93 50.29 46.95
C SER A 683 -17.14 51.80 47.21
N GLU A 684 -17.00 52.63 46.18
CA GLU A 684 -17.86 53.80 45.89
C GLU A 684 -17.61 54.29 44.44
N VAL A 685 -18.71 54.47 43.69
CA VAL A 685 -18.85 55.03 42.32
C VAL A 685 -19.92 56.13 42.51
N PRO A 686 -19.97 57.31 41.82
CA PRO A 686 -19.79 57.50 40.37
C PRO A 686 -19.10 58.80 39.86
N SER A 687 -18.86 58.79 38.54
CA SER A 687 -18.40 59.81 37.58
C SER A 687 -19.23 61.13 37.59
N PRO A 688 -19.04 62.18 36.71
CA PRO A 688 -18.26 62.27 35.46
C PRO A 688 -17.62 63.66 35.11
N ASN A 689 -17.11 63.73 33.86
CA ASN A 689 -16.86 64.91 33.00
C ASN A 689 -15.52 65.65 33.08
N PHE A 690 -14.76 65.63 31.98
CA PHE A 690 -14.38 66.84 31.24
C PHE A 690 -14.00 66.51 29.79
N GLY A 691 -14.61 67.23 28.84
CA GLY A 691 -14.25 67.25 27.42
C GLY A 691 -13.34 68.42 27.05
N LYS A 692 -13.12 68.55 25.72
CA LYS A 692 -12.29 69.50 24.93
C LYS A 692 -10.91 68.92 24.53
N ASN A 693 -10.39 69.08 23.31
CA ASN A 693 -10.80 69.75 22.06
C ASN A 693 -9.78 69.31 20.96
N ILE A 694 -10.23 68.92 19.76
CA ILE A 694 -10.23 69.66 18.48
C ILE A 694 -8.94 69.57 17.62
N TYR A 695 -9.20 69.18 16.37
CA TYR A 695 -8.39 69.01 15.16
C TYR A 695 -7.96 70.31 14.44
N ARG A 696 -7.03 70.11 13.47
CA ARG A 696 -6.81 70.82 12.17
C ARG A 696 -5.92 72.08 12.21
N LYS A 697 -5.04 72.38 11.23
CA LYS A 697 -5.08 72.14 9.77
C LYS A 697 -3.69 72.40 9.10
N GLN A 698 -3.50 71.75 7.95
CA GLN A 698 -2.48 71.91 6.89
C GLN A 698 -2.22 73.35 6.37
N THR A 699 -1.02 73.63 5.85
CA THR A 699 -0.57 73.71 4.42
C THR A 699 0.44 74.84 4.17
N GLY A 700 1.47 74.60 3.33
CA GLY A 700 2.12 75.63 2.51
C GLY A 700 3.65 75.63 2.47
N SER A 701 4.22 75.22 1.33
CA SER A 701 5.60 75.51 0.90
C SER A 701 5.61 76.77 -0.01
N PRO A 702 6.76 77.45 -0.20
CA PRO A 702 7.44 77.34 -1.50
C PRO A 702 8.99 77.39 -1.43
N ALA A 703 9.60 77.07 -2.57
CA ALA A 703 11.02 76.85 -2.85
C ALA A 703 11.85 78.11 -3.19
N LEU A 704 13.20 78.02 -3.15
CA LEU A 704 14.12 78.55 -4.19
C LEU A 704 15.61 78.10 -4.04
N ASP A 705 16.10 77.46 -5.12
CA ASP A 705 17.43 77.44 -5.80
C ASP A 705 18.78 77.83 -5.17
N THR A 706 19.79 76.95 -5.34
CA THR A 706 21.08 77.25 -6.03
C THR A 706 21.90 75.97 -6.34
N ALA A 707 22.53 75.90 -7.52
CA ALA A 707 23.52 74.91 -8.02
C ALA A 707 24.83 75.67 -8.42
N PRO A 708 25.89 75.14 -9.13
CA PRO A 708 26.26 73.77 -9.58
C PRO A 708 27.82 73.44 -9.54
N ASN A 709 28.22 72.27 -10.14
CA ASN A 709 29.55 71.83 -10.66
C ASN A 709 30.64 71.37 -9.64
N GLY A 710 31.53 70.37 -9.85
CA GLY A 710 31.82 69.38 -10.90
C GLY A 710 33.20 68.68 -10.68
N ARG A 711 33.36 67.45 -11.21
CA ARG A 711 34.59 66.72 -11.68
C ARG A 711 35.73 66.20 -10.73
N TYR A 712 36.00 64.88 -10.91
CA TYR A 712 37.26 64.08 -11.00
C TYR A 712 38.36 64.11 -9.91
N GLY A 713 38.75 62.91 -9.43
CA GLY A 713 40.06 62.60 -8.84
C GLY A 713 40.14 61.21 -8.16
N ILE A 714 41.05 60.33 -8.63
CA ILE A 714 41.32 58.96 -8.16
C ILE A 714 42.73 58.89 -7.53
N GLY A 715 42.88 58.19 -6.39
CA GLY A 715 43.97 57.21 -6.11
C GLY A 715 45.23 57.62 -5.31
N TYR A 716 45.57 56.81 -4.27
CA TYR A 716 46.93 56.43 -3.77
C TYR A 716 46.77 55.14 -2.87
N LEU A 717 47.26 53.93 -3.27
CA LEU A 717 48.57 53.22 -3.00
C LEU A 717 48.70 52.62 -1.56
N MET A 718 48.73 51.28 -1.29
CA MET A 718 49.74 50.17 -1.46
C MET A 718 51.16 50.51 -0.94
N ALA A 719 52.00 49.67 -0.33
CA ALA A 719 52.05 48.32 0.28
C ALA A 719 53.45 48.20 0.97
N ASP A 720 53.71 47.22 1.86
CA ASP A 720 55.03 46.53 1.96
C ASP A 720 55.02 45.31 2.92
N MET A 721 55.76 44.27 2.51
CA MET A 721 56.15 43.02 3.21
C MET A 721 57.69 43.08 3.44
N PRO A 722 58.37 42.28 4.30
CA PRO A 722 58.72 40.87 3.93
C PRO A 722 59.02 39.86 5.09
N ASP A 723 59.19 38.59 4.66
CA ASP A 723 59.98 37.45 5.18
C ASP A 723 59.55 36.50 6.35
N MET A 724 59.59 35.20 6.02
CA MET A 724 59.58 33.93 6.81
C MET A 724 61.00 33.61 7.39
N PRO A 725 61.34 32.50 8.13
CA PRO A 725 60.67 31.18 8.34
C PRO A 725 60.79 30.53 9.77
N GLU A 726 60.40 29.23 9.88
CA GLU A 726 60.73 28.19 10.91
C GLU A 726 60.00 28.26 12.30
N SER A 727 59.62 27.19 13.01
CA SER A 727 59.64 25.71 12.87
C SER A 727 58.80 25.07 14.01
N ASP A 728 58.51 23.77 13.88
CA ASP A 728 58.26 22.72 14.90
C ASP A 728 57.06 22.82 15.89
N LEU A 729 55.97 22.07 15.60
CA LEU A 729 55.61 20.76 16.21
C LEU A 729 54.20 20.29 15.77
#